data_AF-A0A1H7YL98-F1
#
_entry.id   AF-A0A1H7YL98-F1
#
_cell.length_a   1.000
_cell.length_b   1.000
_cell.length_c   1.000
_cell.angle_alpha   90.00
_cell.angle_beta   90.00
_cell.angle_gamma   90.00
#
_symmetry.space_group_name_H-M   'P 1'
#
loop_
_entity.id
_entity.type
_entity.pdbx_description
1 polymer ?
#
loop_
_entity_poly.entity_id
_entity_poly.type
_entity_poly.pdbx_seq_one_letter_code
_entity_poly.pdbx_strand_id
1 'polypeptide(L)'
;MTQAWDDDFRDRMTDPVLAKSYIASLPEAYKHDFDPARAAADVTRVEALRTDSFEVALHPPTGAARGQLRLTLYIDGEAVSLSRILPVIQSLGVEVLDERPYPMADSAGSECWIYDFGLALDVAPAPSDTGMAARFTEAFAAAWRGDAEVDTFNHLVLRAGLTWRQASMLRAYAKYLRQAGFPYSQVRIAEVLSAHPESARLLVELFGARFDPAAHDEARQNELTGRLDDALGSVVSLDEDRILQAFTTLIRNTLRTNYFTRGGASPLLSFKFDPQGIDELPHPRPQFEIYVCSPRVEGVHLRFGSVARGGLRWSDRKEDFRTEVLGLVKAQAVKNAVIVPVGAKGGFVVKQPPAPTGADATDREAHLAEGIACYRQFIAGLLDVTDNIDSATGSVVPARDVVRHDADDTYLVVAADKGTATFSDIANEVAAEYGFWLGDAFASGGSVGYDHKAMGITARGAWESVQRHFREMGRDTQSEDFTVVGIGDMSGDVFGNGMLLSEHIRLVAAFDHRHIFLDPTPDAATSFAERGRLFGLTRSSWADYAPGLISPGGGVWARSVKSVPISPETRGSLGLADDVTALAPAELIGAILRAPVDLVWNGGVGTYVKASTESHAEVGDKANDGVRVDACDLRARVVAEGGNLGLTPVGRIEFARAGGRINTDALDNSAGVDCSDREVNIKILLAGMVASGHLAAGERDALMRSMTDEVSRLVLADNRSQNRILGVSRSTAPAMLGVHARMIAELENDRGLVRALEALPDKRELSRRAQDGHGLTSPELATLMAHVKLAVKDELLAGDLPDDPALHDRLRAYFPDALRRRFGDHLDSHRLRREIVATMLTNDVIDHGGLTFAFRLAEDSAAIGSDAVRAHVVAARIFDLNRLWADIAESGLPTDVTDALVVDTQRVLDRASRWLLANRPQPLDIGAEVDRFAPRLARHAHLVPEWLRGQELADLHARVAASVDAGVPHDLAARVHLLLDQFGLLDIIEVADVSGREVPEVAELYYALSQHLGAVHLLQSVSRLAYDNRWNSLARLAMRDELYGSLRALCLDLLGNPSSAGESAAEMIGRWEERNSTRILRARSTLDAIFENSAVDVAAMSVAVRQIRSLVGSV
;
A
#
# COMPACT_ATOMS: atom_id res chain seq x y z
N MET A 1 -85.59 -11.06 -4.63
CA MET A 1 -85.23 -10.56 -3.29
C MET A 1 -83.72 -10.40 -3.30
N THR A 2 -83.25 -9.17 -3.49
CA THR A 2 -81.82 -8.83 -3.36
C THR A 2 -81.46 -9.00 -1.89
N GLN A 3 -80.62 -9.98 -1.58
CA GLN A 3 -80.03 -10.13 -0.25
C GLN A 3 -79.30 -8.82 0.09
N ALA A 4 -79.52 -8.26 1.28
CA ALA A 4 -78.80 -7.06 1.70
C ALA A 4 -77.31 -7.39 1.80
N TRP A 5 -76.44 -6.46 1.39
CA TRP A 5 -74.97 -6.65 1.35
C TRP A 5 -74.42 -7.24 2.66
N ASP A 6 -74.89 -6.73 3.80
CA ASP A 6 -74.50 -7.18 5.14
C ASP A 6 -74.89 -8.64 5.44
N ASP A 7 -75.97 -9.16 4.85
CA ASP A 7 -76.41 -10.55 5.04
C ASP A 7 -75.55 -11.52 4.22
N ASP A 8 -75.24 -11.18 2.96
CA ASP A 8 -74.31 -11.98 2.12
C ASP A 8 -72.87 -11.93 2.68
N PHE A 9 -72.44 -10.82 3.27
CA PHE A 9 -71.15 -10.73 3.95
C PHE A 9 -71.09 -11.65 5.17
N ARG A 10 -72.16 -11.67 5.99
CA ARG A 10 -72.26 -12.53 7.16
C ARG A 10 -72.23 -14.02 6.80
N ASP A 11 -72.89 -14.40 5.70
CA ASP A 11 -72.92 -15.78 5.21
C ASP A 11 -71.56 -16.26 4.69
N ARG A 12 -70.67 -15.33 4.28
CA ARG A 12 -69.32 -15.63 3.76
C ARG A 12 -68.23 -15.65 4.82
N MET A 13 -68.47 -15.02 5.96
CA MET A 13 -67.54 -15.02 7.10
C MET A 13 -67.73 -16.29 7.94
N THR A 14 -66.62 -16.93 8.31
CA THR A 14 -66.63 -18.15 9.14
C THR A 14 -66.93 -17.86 10.62
N ASP A 15 -66.62 -16.66 11.11
CA ASP A 15 -66.91 -16.20 12.47
C ASP A 15 -68.04 -15.14 12.47
N PRO A 16 -69.24 -15.47 13.00
CA PRO A 16 -70.37 -14.55 13.06
C PRO A 16 -70.15 -13.32 13.97
N VAL A 17 -69.29 -13.43 14.99
CA VAL A 17 -68.97 -12.33 15.91
C VAL A 17 -68.06 -11.33 15.20
N LEU A 18 -67.04 -11.84 14.51
CA LEU A 18 -66.15 -11.06 13.67
C LEU A 18 -66.92 -10.34 12.55
N ALA A 19 -67.80 -11.07 11.85
CA ALA A 19 -68.65 -10.52 10.81
C ALA A 19 -69.49 -9.32 11.31
N LYS A 20 -70.06 -9.43 12.52
CA LYS A 20 -70.86 -8.35 13.12
C LYS A 20 -70.00 -7.13 13.48
N SER A 21 -68.79 -7.34 13.97
CA SER A 21 -67.84 -6.25 14.28
C SER A 21 -67.49 -5.46 13.01
N TYR A 22 -67.11 -6.18 11.95
CA TYR A 22 -66.69 -5.57 10.69
C TYR A 22 -67.83 -4.92 9.89
N ILE A 23 -69.07 -5.41 9.98
CA ILE A 23 -70.23 -4.72 9.39
C ILE A 23 -70.41 -3.30 9.95
N ALA A 24 -70.08 -3.10 11.24
CA ALA A 24 -70.16 -1.80 11.90
C ALA A 24 -68.92 -0.92 11.66
N SER A 25 -67.78 -1.54 11.36
CA SER A 25 -66.48 -0.88 11.17
C SER A 25 -66.22 -0.45 9.71
N LEU A 26 -66.69 -1.24 8.73
CA LEU A 26 -66.47 -0.96 7.31
C LEU A 26 -67.23 0.29 6.84
N PRO A 27 -66.55 1.27 6.22
CA PRO A 27 -67.21 2.47 5.70
C PRO A 27 -68.27 2.15 4.64
N GLU A 28 -69.36 2.93 4.61
CA GLU A 28 -70.41 2.79 3.58
C GLU A 28 -69.85 3.00 2.15
N ALA A 29 -68.82 3.84 1.99
CA ALA A 29 -68.11 3.99 0.72
C ALA A 29 -67.42 2.69 0.27
N TYR A 30 -66.87 1.90 1.22
CA TYR A 30 -66.27 0.60 0.91
C TYR A 30 -67.33 -0.41 0.47
N LYS A 31 -68.48 -0.46 1.17
CA LYS A 31 -69.61 -1.36 0.83
C LYS A 31 -70.25 -1.03 -0.53
N HIS A 32 -70.20 0.23 -0.93
CA HIS A 32 -70.66 0.66 -2.26
C HIS A 32 -69.73 0.20 -3.38
N ASP A 33 -68.42 0.20 -3.13
CA ASP A 33 -67.39 -0.04 -4.14
C ASP A 33 -67.02 -1.52 -4.30
N PHE A 34 -67.19 -2.34 -3.25
CA PHE A 34 -66.81 -3.76 -3.26
C PHE A 34 -67.96 -4.69 -2.88
N ASP A 35 -67.97 -5.90 -3.45
CA ASP A 35 -68.94 -6.92 -3.10
C ASP A 35 -68.62 -7.62 -1.76
N PRO A 36 -69.61 -8.29 -1.14
CA PRO A 36 -69.40 -9.00 0.13
C PRO A 36 -68.33 -10.09 0.11
N ALA A 37 -68.06 -10.69 -1.05
CA ALA A 37 -67.03 -11.73 -1.18
C ALA A 37 -65.63 -11.14 -1.08
N ARG A 38 -65.41 -10.00 -1.74
CA ARG A 38 -64.18 -9.22 -1.61
C ARG A 38 -63.97 -8.73 -0.18
N ALA A 39 -65.02 -8.20 0.43
CA ALA A 39 -64.96 -7.73 1.81
C ALA A 39 -64.52 -8.84 2.78
N ALA A 40 -65.05 -10.06 2.64
CA ALA A 40 -64.67 -11.18 3.51
C ALA A 40 -63.18 -11.56 3.37
N ALA A 41 -62.64 -11.49 2.14
CA ALA A 41 -61.22 -11.72 1.88
C ALA A 41 -60.34 -10.62 2.48
N ASP A 42 -60.76 -9.36 2.37
CA ASP A 42 -60.02 -8.21 2.89
C ASP A 42 -60.00 -8.21 4.42
N VAL A 43 -61.12 -8.54 5.07
CA VAL A 43 -61.18 -8.71 6.54
C VAL A 43 -60.25 -9.82 7.02
N THR A 44 -60.16 -10.92 6.28
CA THR A 44 -59.22 -12.02 6.62
C THR A 44 -57.76 -11.55 6.60
N ARG A 45 -57.41 -10.63 5.67
CA ARG A 45 -56.06 -10.04 5.59
C ARG A 45 -55.81 -9.04 6.71
N VAL A 46 -56.77 -8.16 6.98
CA VAL A 46 -56.68 -7.18 8.09
C VAL A 46 -56.49 -7.89 9.43
N GLU A 47 -57.24 -8.95 9.71
CA GLU A 47 -57.09 -9.73 10.94
C GLU A 47 -55.77 -10.52 11.03
N ALA A 48 -55.09 -10.73 9.90
CA ALA A 48 -53.77 -11.36 9.86
C ALA A 48 -52.62 -10.37 10.10
N LEU A 49 -52.90 -9.05 10.07
CA LEU A 49 -51.91 -8.02 10.35
C LEU A 49 -51.48 -8.07 11.83
N ARG A 50 -50.20 -7.80 12.05
CA ARG A 50 -49.61 -7.54 13.38
C ARG A 50 -49.43 -6.04 13.57
N THR A 51 -49.18 -5.63 14.81
CA THR A 51 -48.87 -4.23 15.14
C THR A 51 -47.75 -3.68 14.24
N ASP A 52 -47.97 -2.50 13.66
CA ASP A 52 -47.08 -1.79 12.72
C ASP A 52 -46.70 -2.58 11.45
N SER A 53 -47.57 -3.49 11.00
CA SER A 53 -47.35 -4.30 9.79
C SER A 53 -48.24 -3.88 8.61
N PHE A 54 -47.96 -4.44 7.44
CA PHE A 54 -48.71 -4.18 6.22
C PHE A 54 -48.80 -5.43 5.35
N GLU A 55 -49.83 -5.49 4.51
CA GLU A 55 -50.01 -6.50 3.47
C GLU A 55 -50.38 -5.85 2.14
N VAL A 56 -50.05 -6.49 1.03
CA VAL A 56 -50.30 -5.97 -0.32
C VAL A 56 -50.89 -7.06 -1.21
N ALA A 57 -51.91 -6.71 -1.99
CA ALA A 57 -52.55 -7.59 -2.95
C ALA A 57 -52.66 -6.90 -4.32
N LEU A 58 -52.26 -7.59 -5.39
CA LEU A 58 -52.46 -7.15 -6.76
C LEU A 58 -53.51 -8.02 -7.43
N HIS A 59 -54.54 -7.41 -8.01
CA HIS A 59 -55.66 -8.12 -8.64
C HIS A 59 -56.14 -7.40 -9.91
N PRO A 60 -56.66 -8.13 -10.91
CA PRO A 60 -57.28 -7.51 -12.08
C PRO A 60 -58.64 -6.91 -11.71
N PRO A 61 -59.01 -5.72 -12.22
CA PRO A 61 -60.33 -5.16 -11.99
C PRO A 61 -61.40 -5.96 -12.73
N THR A 62 -62.56 -6.14 -12.10
CA THR A 62 -63.71 -6.87 -12.67
C THR A 62 -64.17 -6.22 -13.97
N GLY A 63 -64.02 -6.91 -15.11
CA GLY A 63 -64.48 -6.44 -16.43
C GLY A 63 -63.58 -5.41 -17.13
N ALA A 64 -62.35 -5.19 -16.66
CA ALA A 64 -61.44 -4.17 -17.21
C ALA A 64 -60.74 -4.56 -18.52
N ALA A 65 -60.24 -3.53 -19.23
CA ALA A 65 -59.40 -3.68 -20.40
C ALA A 65 -58.01 -4.27 -20.04
N ARG A 66 -57.35 -4.95 -21.00
CA ARG A 66 -55.98 -5.46 -20.81
C ARG A 66 -55.04 -4.30 -20.43
N GLY A 67 -54.27 -4.48 -19.35
CA GLY A 67 -53.29 -3.50 -18.88
C GLY A 67 -53.73 -2.67 -17.67
N GLN A 68 -54.94 -2.88 -17.14
CA GLN A 68 -55.37 -2.27 -15.87
C GLN A 68 -55.29 -3.29 -14.73
N LEU A 69 -54.73 -2.86 -13.59
CA LEU A 69 -54.61 -3.64 -12.35
C LEU A 69 -55.11 -2.79 -11.18
N ARG A 70 -55.44 -3.43 -10.05
CA ARG A 70 -55.66 -2.76 -8.78
C ARG A 70 -54.71 -3.29 -7.73
N LEU A 71 -54.09 -2.39 -6.99
CA LEU A 71 -53.19 -2.67 -5.88
C LEU A 71 -53.90 -2.27 -4.58
N THR A 72 -54.16 -3.24 -3.73
CA THR A 72 -54.75 -3.00 -2.41
C THR A 72 -53.66 -3.15 -1.34
N LEU A 73 -53.49 -2.12 -0.53
CA LEU A 73 -52.52 -2.03 0.56
C LEU A 73 -53.29 -1.96 1.89
N TYR A 74 -53.02 -2.92 2.77
CA TYR A 74 -53.59 -3.00 4.11
C TYR A 74 -52.52 -2.56 5.10
N ILE A 75 -52.82 -1.61 5.98
CA ILE A 75 -51.87 -1.06 6.96
C ILE A 75 -52.51 -1.07 8.34
N ASP A 76 -51.75 -1.56 9.32
CA ASP A 76 -52.05 -1.38 10.74
C ASP A 76 -51.45 -0.05 11.24
N GLY A 77 -52.24 0.72 12.01
CA GLY A 77 -51.82 1.99 12.60
C GLY A 77 -52.31 3.23 11.86
N GLU A 78 -51.53 4.31 11.96
CA GLU A 78 -51.91 5.63 11.45
C GLU A 78 -51.94 5.70 9.91
N ALA A 79 -52.79 6.61 9.40
CA ALA A 79 -52.89 6.91 7.98
C ALA A 79 -51.53 7.26 7.36
N VAL A 80 -51.23 6.68 6.19
CA VAL A 80 -49.96 6.92 5.51
C VAL A 80 -50.11 7.94 4.39
N SER A 81 -49.20 8.92 4.36
CA SER A 81 -49.20 9.96 3.33
C SER A 81 -48.98 9.41 1.92
N LEU A 82 -49.73 9.93 0.95
CA LEU A 82 -49.50 9.71 -0.48
C LEU A 82 -48.08 10.04 -0.93
N SER A 83 -47.44 11.05 -0.32
CA SER A 83 -46.05 11.41 -0.62
C SER A 83 -45.05 10.29 -0.28
N ARG A 84 -45.45 9.33 0.56
CA ARG A 84 -44.66 8.14 0.90
C ARG A 84 -45.01 6.95 0.00
N ILE A 85 -46.28 6.74 -0.33
CA ILE A 85 -46.75 5.56 -1.09
C ILE A 85 -46.51 5.71 -2.60
N LEU A 86 -46.89 6.85 -3.19
CA LEU A 86 -46.86 7.03 -4.64
C LEU A 86 -45.46 6.82 -5.25
N PRO A 87 -44.36 7.33 -4.66
CA PRO A 87 -43.04 7.08 -5.21
C PRO A 87 -42.69 5.59 -5.32
N VAL A 88 -43.12 4.77 -4.34
CA VAL A 88 -42.88 3.32 -4.34
C VAL A 88 -43.64 2.66 -5.48
N ILE A 89 -44.93 2.96 -5.63
CA ILE A 89 -45.77 2.41 -6.69
C ILE A 89 -45.24 2.82 -8.07
N GLN A 90 -44.99 4.11 -8.27
CA GLN A 90 -44.51 4.66 -9.55
C GLN A 90 -43.15 4.09 -9.94
N SER A 91 -42.26 3.82 -8.97
CA SER A 91 -40.96 3.20 -9.24
C SER A 91 -41.09 1.81 -9.88
N LEU A 92 -42.22 1.12 -9.75
CA LEU A 92 -42.44 -0.19 -10.37
C LEU A 92 -42.85 -0.10 -11.84
N GLY A 93 -42.96 1.11 -12.41
CA GLY A 93 -43.22 1.32 -13.84
C GLY A 93 -44.71 1.26 -14.18
N VAL A 94 -45.54 1.77 -13.27
CA VAL A 94 -47.00 1.87 -13.43
C VAL A 94 -47.47 3.30 -13.25
N GLU A 95 -48.51 3.68 -13.98
CA GLU A 95 -49.24 4.93 -13.76
C GLU A 95 -50.34 4.69 -12.73
N VAL A 96 -50.44 5.58 -11.72
CA VAL A 96 -51.52 5.54 -10.73
C VAL A 96 -52.68 6.39 -11.24
N LEU A 97 -53.82 5.75 -11.50
CA LEU A 97 -55.02 6.35 -12.08
C LEU A 97 -55.93 6.97 -11.01
N ASP A 98 -56.19 6.21 -9.94
CA ASP A 98 -57.02 6.61 -8.82
C ASP A 98 -56.52 6.00 -7.50
N GLU A 99 -56.91 6.61 -6.38
CA GLU A 99 -56.74 6.10 -5.02
C GLU A 99 -58.10 6.12 -4.33
N ARG A 100 -58.40 5.05 -3.58
CA ARG A 100 -59.55 4.99 -2.68
C ARG A 100 -59.10 4.56 -1.29
N PRO A 101 -59.01 5.48 -0.30
CA PRO A 101 -58.67 5.15 1.07
C PRO A 101 -59.91 4.83 1.91
N TYR A 102 -59.83 3.77 2.72
CA TYR A 102 -60.90 3.33 3.60
C TYR A 102 -60.37 3.16 5.03
N PRO A 103 -60.63 4.11 5.95
CA PRO A 103 -60.32 3.95 7.36
C PRO A 103 -61.29 2.98 8.02
N MET A 104 -60.78 2.12 8.90
CA MET A 104 -61.59 1.18 9.68
C MET A 104 -60.90 0.80 10.99
N ALA A 105 -61.63 0.11 11.86
CA ALA A 105 -61.08 -0.52 13.07
C ALA A 105 -61.04 -2.05 12.92
N ASP A 106 -59.97 -2.67 13.38
CA ASP A 106 -59.85 -4.14 13.49
C ASP A 106 -60.78 -4.72 14.58
N SER A 107 -60.76 -6.05 14.79
CA SER A 107 -61.55 -6.69 15.85
C SER A 107 -61.14 -6.30 17.28
N ALA A 108 -59.92 -5.78 17.49
CA ALA A 108 -59.39 -5.30 18.76
C ALA A 108 -59.65 -3.81 19.02
N GLY A 109 -60.15 -3.08 18.02
CA GLY A 109 -60.39 -1.63 18.06
C GLY A 109 -59.19 -0.78 17.66
N SER A 110 -58.12 -1.37 17.12
CA SER A 110 -56.96 -0.67 16.55
C SER A 110 -57.33 -0.02 15.22
N GLU A 111 -56.72 1.12 14.91
CA GLU A 111 -56.93 1.81 13.64
C GLU A 111 -56.21 1.06 12.50
N CYS A 112 -56.91 0.84 11.39
CA CYS A 112 -56.38 0.21 10.19
C CYS A 112 -56.87 0.94 8.93
N TRP A 113 -56.09 0.83 7.87
CA TRP A 113 -56.39 1.47 6.59
C TRP A 113 -56.30 0.49 5.44
N ILE A 114 -57.31 0.52 4.57
CA ILE A 114 -57.28 -0.16 3.26
C ILE A 114 -57.15 0.92 2.19
N TYR A 115 -56.04 0.92 1.46
CA TYR A 115 -55.83 1.78 0.30
C TYR A 115 -55.96 0.95 -0.97
N ASP A 116 -56.83 1.34 -1.88
CA ASP A 116 -57.02 0.65 -3.15
C ASP A 116 -56.69 1.56 -4.34
N PHE A 117 -55.59 1.26 -5.02
CA PHE A 117 -55.03 2.06 -6.11
C PHE A 117 -55.37 1.44 -7.47
N GLY A 118 -55.94 2.23 -8.38
CA GLY A 118 -56.07 1.87 -9.79
C GLY A 118 -54.75 2.09 -10.52
N LEU A 119 -54.24 1.06 -11.18
CA LEU A 119 -52.96 1.08 -11.89
C LEU A 119 -53.14 0.85 -13.39
N ALA A 120 -52.42 1.63 -14.21
CA ALA A 120 -52.23 1.38 -15.63
C ALA A 120 -50.80 0.95 -15.92
N LEU A 121 -50.69 -0.07 -16.77
CA LEU A 121 -49.43 -0.60 -17.28
C LEU A 121 -49.16 -0.04 -18.67
N ASP A 122 -48.00 0.58 -18.87
CA ASP A 122 -47.57 1.05 -20.20
C ASP A 122 -47.45 -0.09 -21.23
N VAL A 123 -47.06 -1.28 -20.76
CA VAL A 123 -46.98 -2.50 -21.58
C VAL A 123 -47.67 -3.63 -20.84
N ALA A 124 -48.71 -4.18 -21.47
CA ALA A 124 -49.44 -5.31 -20.90
C ALA A 124 -48.54 -6.56 -20.83
N PRO A 125 -48.45 -7.25 -19.68
CA PRO A 125 -47.66 -8.47 -19.54
C PRO A 125 -48.18 -9.57 -20.47
N ALA A 126 -47.28 -10.47 -20.85
CA ALA A 126 -47.66 -11.65 -21.62
C ALA A 126 -48.71 -12.48 -20.85
N PRO A 127 -49.77 -13.00 -21.49
CA PRO A 127 -50.83 -13.77 -20.82
C PRO A 127 -50.35 -15.01 -20.05
N SER A 128 -49.13 -15.49 -20.34
CA SER A 128 -48.51 -16.66 -19.73
C SER A 128 -47.74 -16.38 -18.43
N ASP A 129 -47.53 -15.12 -18.05
CA ASP A 129 -46.75 -14.76 -16.85
C ASP A 129 -47.61 -14.81 -15.57
N THR A 130 -47.77 -16.01 -15.03
CA THR A 130 -48.54 -16.26 -13.80
C THR A 130 -47.84 -15.76 -12.52
N GLY A 131 -46.55 -15.42 -12.59
CA GLY A 131 -45.75 -14.98 -11.43
C GLY A 131 -45.70 -13.46 -11.23
N MET A 132 -46.22 -12.67 -12.16
CA MET A 132 -46.13 -11.20 -12.16
C MET A 132 -46.70 -10.57 -10.89
N ALA A 133 -47.87 -11.02 -10.42
CA ALA A 133 -48.49 -10.46 -9.22
C ALA A 133 -47.62 -10.67 -7.98
N ALA A 134 -47.07 -11.87 -7.80
CA ALA A 134 -46.16 -12.17 -6.69
C ALA A 134 -44.92 -11.27 -6.73
N ARG A 135 -44.21 -11.24 -7.87
CA ARG A 135 -42.99 -10.42 -8.02
C ARG A 135 -43.25 -8.93 -7.79
N PHE A 136 -44.39 -8.41 -8.25
CA PHE A 136 -44.79 -7.02 -8.03
C PHE A 136 -45.05 -6.73 -6.55
N THR A 137 -45.85 -7.58 -5.88
CA THR A 137 -46.15 -7.40 -4.45
C THR A 137 -44.91 -7.55 -3.56
N GLU A 138 -44.01 -8.48 -3.89
CA GLU A 138 -42.73 -8.63 -3.20
C GLU A 138 -41.81 -7.43 -3.40
N ALA A 139 -41.75 -6.89 -4.63
CA ALA A 139 -40.96 -5.70 -4.94
C ALA A 139 -41.49 -4.45 -4.22
N PHE A 140 -42.81 -4.26 -4.19
CA PHE A 140 -43.43 -3.21 -3.38
C PHE A 140 -43.06 -3.38 -1.91
N ALA A 141 -43.21 -4.58 -1.36
CA ALA A 141 -42.97 -4.82 0.06
C ALA A 141 -41.48 -4.60 0.44
N ALA A 142 -40.55 -5.01 -0.43
CA ALA A 142 -39.12 -4.75 -0.24
C ALA A 142 -38.79 -3.26 -0.28
N ALA A 143 -39.34 -2.52 -1.24
CA ALA A 143 -39.16 -1.07 -1.33
C ALA A 143 -39.79 -0.33 -0.13
N TRP A 144 -40.96 -0.79 0.33
CA TRP A 144 -41.66 -0.21 1.49
C TRP A 144 -40.89 -0.36 2.80
N ARG A 145 -40.27 -1.53 3.02
CA ARG A 145 -39.42 -1.79 4.20
C ARG A 145 -38.03 -1.15 4.09
N GLY A 146 -37.66 -0.62 2.93
CA GLY A 146 -36.32 -0.11 2.66
C GLY A 146 -35.28 -1.19 2.39
N ASP A 147 -35.70 -2.43 2.10
CA ASP A 147 -34.83 -3.54 1.65
C ASP A 147 -34.36 -3.32 0.20
N ALA A 148 -35.12 -2.55 -0.59
CA ALA A 148 -34.81 -2.16 -1.96
C ALA A 148 -34.94 -0.64 -2.14
N GLU A 149 -34.17 -0.08 -3.08
CA GLU A 149 -34.26 1.35 -3.42
C GLU A 149 -35.44 1.65 -4.34
N VAL A 150 -35.97 2.87 -4.23
CA VAL A 150 -37.11 3.37 -5.00
C VAL A 150 -36.58 4.16 -6.21
N ASP A 151 -36.32 3.47 -7.32
CA ASP A 151 -35.79 4.06 -8.56
C ASP A 151 -36.24 3.31 -9.82
N THR A 152 -35.80 3.77 -11.00
CA THR A 152 -36.18 3.23 -12.31
C THR A 152 -35.78 1.76 -12.54
N PHE A 153 -34.82 1.18 -11.79
CA PHE A 153 -34.48 -0.24 -11.94
C PHE A 153 -35.65 -1.16 -11.55
N ASN A 154 -36.56 -0.69 -10.69
CA ASN A 154 -37.75 -1.44 -10.30
C ASN A 154 -38.69 -1.70 -11.50
N HIS A 155 -38.59 -0.93 -12.60
CA HIS A 155 -39.32 -1.21 -13.85
C HIS A 155 -39.02 -2.60 -14.42
N LEU A 156 -37.82 -3.14 -14.18
CA LEU A 156 -37.40 -4.45 -14.67
C LEU A 156 -38.25 -5.60 -14.12
N VAL A 157 -38.91 -5.40 -12.99
CA VAL A 157 -39.83 -6.39 -12.40
C VAL A 157 -40.98 -6.71 -13.35
N LEU A 158 -41.53 -5.66 -13.97
CA LEU A 158 -42.62 -5.77 -14.95
C LEU A 158 -42.10 -5.96 -16.37
N ARG A 159 -41.10 -5.18 -16.78
CA ARG A 159 -40.62 -5.13 -18.18
C ARG A 159 -39.80 -6.37 -18.58
N ALA A 160 -38.98 -6.89 -17.67
CA ALA A 160 -38.09 -8.02 -17.92
C ALA A 160 -38.44 -9.27 -17.10
N GLY A 161 -39.55 -9.24 -16.35
CA GLY A 161 -40.00 -10.35 -15.52
C GLY A 161 -39.05 -10.71 -14.38
N LEU A 162 -38.22 -9.77 -13.95
CA LEU A 162 -37.23 -10.00 -12.89
C LEU A 162 -37.87 -9.93 -11.49
N THR A 163 -37.18 -10.50 -10.51
CA THR A 163 -37.46 -10.26 -9.09
C THR A 163 -36.81 -8.94 -8.64
N TRP A 164 -37.27 -8.37 -7.52
CA TRP A 164 -36.66 -7.16 -6.96
C TRP A 164 -35.18 -7.34 -6.60
N ARG A 165 -34.78 -8.56 -6.19
CA ARG A 165 -33.37 -8.90 -5.90
C ARG A 165 -32.51 -8.89 -7.16
N GLN A 166 -33.01 -9.45 -8.26
CA GLN A 166 -32.32 -9.42 -9.56
C GLN A 166 -32.18 -7.98 -10.07
N ALA A 167 -33.24 -7.17 -9.95
CA ALA A 167 -33.16 -5.75 -10.25
C ALA A 167 -32.15 -5.01 -9.37
N SER A 168 -32.09 -5.34 -8.07
CA SER A 168 -31.12 -4.75 -7.12
C SER A 168 -29.67 -5.18 -7.42
N MET A 169 -29.45 -6.40 -7.90
CA MET A 169 -28.14 -6.86 -8.37
C MET A 169 -27.68 -6.07 -9.60
N LEU A 170 -28.55 -5.88 -10.60
CA LEU A 170 -28.23 -5.04 -11.77
C LEU A 170 -28.02 -3.57 -11.37
N ARG A 171 -28.81 -3.05 -10.43
CA ARG A 171 -28.61 -1.70 -9.84
C ARG A 171 -27.22 -1.58 -9.20
N ALA A 172 -26.77 -2.59 -8.45
CA ALA A 172 -25.45 -2.57 -7.83
C ALA A 172 -24.32 -2.51 -8.87
N TYR A 173 -24.41 -3.27 -9.98
CA TYR A 173 -23.47 -3.13 -11.10
C TYR A 173 -23.49 -1.73 -11.73
N ALA A 174 -24.68 -1.13 -11.92
CA ALA A 174 -24.80 0.24 -12.43
C ALA A 174 -24.13 1.28 -11.50
N LYS A 175 -24.29 1.11 -10.18
CA LYS A 175 -23.66 1.97 -9.18
C LYS A 175 -22.15 1.83 -9.15
N TYR A 176 -21.65 0.61 -9.35
CA TYR A 176 -20.23 0.37 -9.53
C TYR A 176 -19.68 1.06 -10.79
N LEU A 177 -20.38 0.97 -11.93
CA LEU A 177 -20.01 1.69 -13.16
C LEU A 177 -19.95 3.20 -12.95
N ARG A 178 -20.91 3.78 -12.20
CA ARG A 178 -20.85 5.20 -11.82
C ARG A 178 -19.56 5.52 -11.08
N GLN A 179 -19.17 4.69 -10.11
CA GLN A 179 -17.90 4.84 -9.36
C GLN A 179 -16.64 4.65 -10.25
N ALA A 180 -16.76 3.94 -11.36
CA ALA A 180 -15.72 3.80 -12.37
C ALA A 180 -15.60 5.03 -13.30
N GLY A 181 -16.50 6.02 -13.20
CA GLY A 181 -16.54 7.18 -14.10
C GLY A 181 -17.23 6.89 -15.43
N PHE A 182 -18.11 5.88 -15.47
CA PHE A 182 -18.89 5.55 -16.66
C PHE A 182 -19.80 6.73 -17.06
N PRO A 183 -19.88 7.11 -18.35
CA PRO A 183 -20.46 8.39 -18.76
C PRO A 183 -21.99 8.44 -18.73
N TYR A 184 -22.67 7.30 -18.53
CA TYR A 184 -24.13 7.20 -18.56
C TYR A 184 -24.73 7.24 -17.15
N SER A 185 -25.84 7.95 -16.98
CA SER A 185 -26.55 8.03 -15.69
C SER A 185 -27.22 6.70 -15.34
N GLN A 186 -27.46 6.46 -14.04
CA GLN A 186 -28.19 5.27 -13.58
C GLN A 186 -29.59 5.17 -14.21
N VAL A 187 -30.27 6.30 -14.41
CA VAL A 187 -31.58 6.35 -15.07
C VAL A 187 -31.46 5.86 -16.51
N ARG A 188 -30.47 6.35 -17.28
CA ARG A 188 -30.24 5.91 -18.66
C ARG A 188 -29.92 4.41 -18.72
N ILE A 189 -29.10 3.90 -17.80
CA ILE A 189 -28.80 2.46 -17.72
C ILE A 189 -30.08 1.65 -17.47
N ALA A 190 -30.91 2.06 -16.52
CA ALA A 190 -32.18 1.39 -16.22
C ALA A 190 -33.16 1.40 -17.40
N GLU A 191 -33.24 2.53 -18.14
CA GLU A 191 -34.03 2.65 -19.36
C GLU A 191 -33.55 1.67 -20.44
N VAL A 192 -32.24 1.56 -20.66
CA VAL A 192 -31.67 0.64 -21.66
C VAL A 192 -31.95 -0.81 -21.29
N LEU A 193 -31.73 -1.21 -20.03
CA LEU A 193 -32.05 -2.56 -19.57
C LEU A 193 -33.57 -2.86 -19.70
N SER A 194 -34.42 -1.86 -19.49
CA SER A 194 -35.87 -1.99 -19.64
C SER A 194 -36.32 -2.05 -21.11
N ALA A 195 -35.59 -1.41 -22.02
CA ALA A 195 -35.82 -1.45 -23.46
C ALA A 195 -35.33 -2.77 -24.09
N HIS A 196 -34.34 -3.43 -23.47
CA HIS A 196 -33.77 -4.71 -23.89
C HIS A 196 -34.02 -5.82 -22.86
N PRO A 197 -35.29 -6.21 -22.60
CA PRO A 197 -35.65 -7.13 -21.53
C PRO A 197 -35.06 -8.54 -21.72
N GLU A 198 -34.84 -8.99 -22.96
CA GLU A 198 -34.16 -10.26 -23.23
C GLU A 198 -32.71 -10.23 -22.73
N SER A 199 -31.95 -9.19 -23.09
CA SER A 199 -30.57 -9.00 -22.62
C SER A 199 -30.50 -8.90 -21.10
N ALA A 200 -31.41 -8.16 -20.47
CA ALA A 200 -31.50 -8.08 -19.00
C ALA A 200 -31.73 -9.47 -18.36
N ARG A 201 -32.58 -10.31 -18.97
CA ARG A 201 -32.84 -11.68 -18.50
C ARG A 201 -31.63 -12.59 -18.71
N LEU A 202 -30.95 -12.48 -19.85
CA LEU A 202 -29.73 -13.23 -20.15
C LEU A 202 -28.58 -12.87 -19.20
N LEU A 203 -28.41 -11.59 -18.85
CA LEU A 203 -27.43 -11.14 -17.85
C LEU A 203 -27.70 -11.80 -16.48
N VAL A 204 -28.96 -11.84 -16.06
CA VAL A 204 -29.38 -12.48 -14.80
C VAL A 204 -29.19 -14.01 -14.85
N GLU A 205 -29.52 -14.66 -15.96
CA GLU A 205 -29.27 -16.08 -16.15
C GLU A 205 -27.78 -16.41 -16.13
N LEU A 206 -26.94 -15.58 -16.77
CA LEU A 206 -25.49 -15.74 -16.76
C LEU A 206 -24.95 -15.59 -15.34
N PHE A 207 -25.41 -14.59 -14.59
CA PHE A 207 -25.05 -14.42 -13.18
C PHE A 207 -25.43 -15.65 -12.34
N GLY A 208 -26.64 -16.18 -12.52
CA GLY A 208 -27.09 -17.41 -11.84
C GLY A 208 -26.20 -18.62 -12.17
N ALA A 209 -25.94 -18.87 -13.46
CA ALA A 209 -25.10 -19.98 -13.91
C ALA A 209 -23.63 -19.86 -13.45
N ARG A 210 -23.18 -18.67 -13.05
CA ARG A 210 -21.83 -18.40 -12.51
C ARG A 210 -21.73 -18.58 -11.00
N PHE A 211 -22.76 -18.19 -10.25
CA PHE A 211 -22.62 -17.96 -8.81
C PHE A 211 -23.65 -18.67 -7.94
N ASP A 212 -24.71 -19.26 -8.49
CA ASP A 212 -25.67 -20.06 -7.72
C ASP A 212 -25.02 -21.41 -7.38
N PRO A 213 -24.74 -21.73 -6.10
CA PRO A 213 -24.13 -23.01 -5.73
C PRO A 213 -24.92 -24.23 -6.23
N ALA A 214 -26.26 -24.10 -6.35
CA ALA A 214 -27.13 -25.17 -6.82
C ALA A 214 -27.26 -25.27 -8.34
N ALA A 215 -26.88 -24.23 -9.09
CA ALA A 215 -27.06 -24.14 -10.54
C ALA A 215 -25.79 -23.74 -11.32
N HIS A 216 -24.63 -23.70 -10.67
CA HIS A 216 -23.37 -23.36 -11.34
C HIS A 216 -23.02 -24.42 -12.41
N ASP A 217 -22.81 -23.96 -13.65
CA ASP A 217 -22.51 -24.83 -14.79
C ASP A 217 -21.74 -24.05 -15.87
N GLU A 218 -20.48 -24.43 -16.11
CA GLU A 218 -19.61 -23.79 -17.11
C GLU A 218 -20.14 -23.91 -18.54
N ALA A 219 -20.76 -25.05 -18.91
CA ALA A 219 -21.31 -25.23 -20.25
C ALA A 219 -22.50 -24.30 -20.46
N ARG A 220 -23.36 -24.15 -19.45
CA ARG A 220 -24.48 -23.22 -19.47
C ARG A 220 -24.00 -21.76 -19.52
N GLN A 221 -22.93 -21.42 -18.80
CA GLN A 221 -22.34 -20.07 -18.88
C GLN A 221 -21.88 -19.74 -20.30
N ASN A 222 -21.19 -20.67 -20.97
CA ASN A 222 -20.72 -20.48 -22.34
C ASN A 222 -21.88 -20.33 -23.34
N GLU A 223 -22.93 -21.15 -23.20
CA GLU A 223 -24.15 -21.02 -24.00
C GLU A 223 -24.81 -19.65 -23.81
N LEU A 224 -25.00 -19.21 -22.56
CA LEU A 224 -25.60 -17.93 -22.23
C LEU A 224 -24.77 -16.74 -22.72
N THR A 225 -23.44 -16.86 -22.66
CA THR A 225 -22.53 -15.84 -23.20
C THR A 225 -22.72 -15.71 -24.71
N GLY A 226 -22.75 -16.81 -25.46
CA GLY A 226 -23.00 -16.76 -26.91
C GLY A 226 -24.36 -16.17 -27.26
N ARG A 227 -25.42 -16.52 -26.52
CA ARG A 227 -26.75 -15.92 -26.71
C ARG A 227 -26.78 -14.42 -26.40
N LEU A 228 -26.01 -13.99 -25.39
CA LEU A 228 -25.90 -12.59 -25.03
C LEU A 228 -25.11 -11.81 -26.09
N ASP A 229 -24.03 -12.38 -26.63
CA ASP A 229 -23.27 -11.81 -27.74
C ASP A 229 -24.14 -11.65 -29.00
N ASP A 230 -24.98 -12.65 -29.33
CA ASP A 230 -25.95 -12.57 -30.42
C ASP A 230 -27.00 -11.46 -30.19
N ALA A 231 -27.52 -11.36 -28.96
CA ALA A 231 -28.48 -10.32 -28.58
C ALA A 231 -27.84 -8.91 -28.67
N LEU A 232 -26.61 -8.75 -28.18
CA LEU A 232 -25.81 -7.52 -28.29
C LEU A 232 -25.57 -7.13 -29.76
N GLY A 233 -25.24 -8.09 -30.62
CA GLY A 233 -25.03 -7.86 -32.05
C GLY A 233 -26.27 -7.33 -32.79
N SER A 234 -27.46 -7.45 -32.21
CA SER A 234 -28.71 -6.91 -32.76
C SER A 234 -29.03 -5.48 -32.31
N VAL A 235 -28.26 -4.93 -31.37
CA VAL A 235 -28.47 -3.57 -30.81
C VAL A 235 -27.93 -2.53 -31.79
N VAL A 236 -28.82 -1.66 -32.30
CA VAL A 236 -28.47 -0.65 -33.30
C VAL A 236 -27.74 0.55 -32.69
N SER A 237 -28.05 0.90 -31.44
CA SER A 237 -27.48 2.07 -30.76
C SER A 237 -26.15 1.71 -30.08
N LEU A 238 -25.07 2.36 -30.50
CA LEU A 238 -23.73 2.18 -29.91
C LEU A 238 -23.70 2.47 -28.41
N ASP A 239 -24.48 3.45 -27.95
CA ASP A 239 -24.56 3.78 -26.52
C ASP A 239 -25.24 2.67 -25.71
N GLU A 240 -26.27 2.04 -26.28
CA GLU A 240 -27.00 0.95 -25.63
C GLU A 240 -26.18 -0.34 -25.62
N ASP A 241 -25.50 -0.63 -26.73
CA ASP A 241 -24.54 -1.72 -26.86
C ASP A 241 -23.41 -1.58 -25.82
N ARG A 242 -22.82 -0.39 -25.69
CA ARG A 242 -21.78 -0.12 -24.69
C ARG A 242 -22.25 -0.34 -23.26
N ILE A 243 -23.48 0.04 -22.93
CA ILE A 243 -24.07 -0.20 -21.59
C ILE A 243 -24.20 -1.70 -21.35
N LEU A 244 -24.79 -2.45 -22.28
CA LEU A 244 -25.02 -3.87 -22.10
C LEU A 244 -23.71 -4.66 -22.09
N GLN A 245 -22.73 -4.30 -22.93
CA GLN A 245 -21.37 -4.84 -22.91
C GLN A 245 -20.67 -4.61 -21.57
N ALA A 246 -20.76 -3.41 -20.99
CA ALA A 246 -20.18 -3.12 -19.69
C ALA A 246 -20.76 -4.04 -18.59
N PHE A 247 -22.07 -4.32 -18.61
CA PHE A 247 -22.69 -5.28 -17.69
C PHE A 247 -22.17 -6.71 -17.89
N THR A 248 -22.06 -7.16 -19.15
CA THR A 248 -21.48 -8.46 -19.49
C THR A 248 -20.06 -8.57 -18.95
N THR A 249 -19.22 -7.55 -19.18
CA THR A 249 -17.84 -7.47 -18.69
C THR A 249 -17.79 -7.55 -17.17
N LEU A 250 -18.63 -6.80 -16.44
CA LEU A 250 -18.64 -6.85 -14.97
C LEU A 250 -19.07 -8.20 -14.41
N ILE A 251 -20.09 -8.85 -14.98
CA ILE A 251 -20.55 -10.17 -14.52
C ILE A 251 -19.47 -11.23 -14.78
N ARG A 252 -18.81 -11.18 -15.94
CA ARG A 252 -17.72 -12.11 -16.28
C ARG A 252 -16.50 -11.92 -15.38
N ASN A 253 -16.17 -10.68 -15.03
CA ASN A 253 -15.04 -10.36 -14.15
C ASN A 253 -15.43 -10.34 -12.65
N THR A 254 -16.65 -10.75 -12.29
CA THR A 254 -16.98 -11.05 -10.90
C THR A 254 -16.36 -12.40 -10.52
N LEU A 255 -15.58 -12.42 -9.44
CA LEU A 255 -14.90 -13.59 -8.90
C LEU A 255 -15.74 -14.31 -7.83
N ARG A 256 -16.40 -13.53 -6.96
CA ARG A 256 -17.21 -14.02 -5.84
C ARG A 256 -18.36 -13.06 -5.52
N THR A 257 -19.45 -13.59 -4.99
CA THR A 257 -20.58 -12.77 -4.51
C THR A 257 -21.32 -13.45 -3.36
N ASN A 258 -21.85 -12.65 -2.44
CA ASN A 258 -22.67 -13.13 -1.33
C ASN A 258 -24.17 -13.24 -1.67
N TYR A 259 -24.57 -13.01 -2.93
CA TYR A 259 -25.97 -12.90 -3.35
C TYR A 259 -26.85 -14.10 -2.95
N PHE A 260 -26.29 -15.32 -2.98
CA PHE A 260 -26.96 -16.59 -2.68
C PHE A 260 -26.85 -17.02 -1.21
N THR A 261 -26.10 -16.29 -0.39
CA THR A 261 -25.91 -16.62 1.02
C THR A 261 -27.19 -16.38 1.84
N ARG A 262 -27.32 -17.08 2.97
CA ARG A 262 -28.45 -16.93 3.92
C ARG A 262 -29.83 -17.05 3.25
N GLY A 263 -29.96 -17.95 2.26
CA GLY A 263 -31.20 -18.17 1.51
C GLY A 263 -31.65 -16.96 0.67
N GLY A 264 -30.75 -16.02 0.37
CA GLY A 264 -31.07 -14.82 -0.41
C GLY A 264 -31.97 -13.84 0.34
N ALA A 265 -31.90 -13.76 1.66
CA ALA A 265 -32.72 -12.82 2.44
C ALA A 265 -32.05 -11.46 2.67
N SER A 266 -30.71 -11.38 2.63
CA SER A 266 -29.98 -10.14 2.96
C SER A 266 -30.04 -9.09 1.85
N PRO A 267 -30.34 -7.82 2.13
CA PRO A 267 -30.24 -6.73 1.16
C PRO A 267 -28.79 -6.23 0.95
N LEU A 268 -27.83 -6.72 1.74
CA LEU A 268 -26.41 -6.42 1.59
C LEU A 268 -25.80 -7.30 0.50
N LEU A 269 -25.38 -6.67 -0.61
CA LEU A 269 -24.72 -7.32 -1.73
C LEU A 269 -23.23 -7.00 -1.73
N SER A 270 -22.41 -8.02 -1.99
CA SER A 270 -20.97 -7.90 -2.17
C SER A 270 -20.54 -8.58 -3.46
N PHE A 271 -19.67 -7.92 -4.21
CA PHE A 271 -19.08 -8.43 -5.45
C PHE A 271 -17.57 -8.26 -5.37
N LYS A 272 -16.83 -9.36 -5.40
CA LYS A 272 -15.37 -9.35 -5.58
C LYS A 272 -15.09 -9.40 -7.07
N PHE A 273 -14.37 -8.41 -7.59
CA PHE A 273 -14.00 -8.28 -8.99
C PHE A 273 -12.53 -8.66 -9.23
N ASP A 274 -12.26 -9.14 -10.45
CA ASP A 274 -10.96 -9.01 -11.13
C ASP A 274 -10.95 -7.68 -11.90
N PRO A 275 -10.30 -6.63 -11.37
CA PRO A 275 -10.27 -5.32 -12.01
C PRO A 275 -9.48 -5.31 -13.32
N GLN A 276 -8.54 -6.24 -13.53
CA GLN A 276 -7.67 -6.22 -14.72
C GLN A 276 -8.47 -6.38 -16.01
N GLY A 277 -9.51 -7.22 -15.99
CA GLY A 277 -10.40 -7.47 -17.11
C GLY A 277 -11.55 -6.47 -17.30
N ILE A 278 -11.58 -5.36 -16.56
CA ILE A 278 -12.64 -4.33 -16.65
C ILE A 278 -12.07 -3.05 -17.25
N ASP A 279 -12.41 -2.78 -18.51
CA ASP A 279 -11.79 -1.69 -19.28
C ASP A 279 -12.22 -0.30 -18.84
N GLU A 280 -13.41 -0.19 -18.25
CA GLU A 280 -13.95 1.06 -17.72
C GLU A 280 -13.15 1.58 -16.52
N LEU A 281 -12.30 0.77 -15.89
CA LEU A 281 -11.56 1.18 -14.71
C LEU A 281 -10.29 1.99 -15.07
N PRO A 282 -10.07 3.15 -14.41
CA PRO A 282 -8.86 3.94 -14.60
C PRO A 282 -7.63 3.23 -14.01
N HIS A 283 -6.45 3.51 -14.57
CA HIS A 283 -5.18 3.02 -14.02
C HIS A 283 -4.76 3.72 -12.71
N PRO A 284 -4.01 3.03 -11.83
CA PRO A 284 -3.68 1.61 -11.87
C PRO A 284 -4.87 0.75 -11.42
N ARG A 285 -5.06 -0.41 -12.06
CA ARG A 285 -6.12 -1.37 -11.72
C ARG A 285 -5.61 -2.28 -10.58
N PRO A 286 -6.35 -2.45 -9.47
CA PRO A 286 -5.95 -3.36 -8.40
C PRO A 286 -5.99 -4.83 -8.86
N GLN A 287 -5.42 -5.74 -8.06
CA GLN A 287 -5.57 -7.18 -8.30
C GLN A 287 -6.98 -7.66 -7.91
N PHE A 288 -7.52 -7.16 -6.81
CA PHE A 288 -8.87 -7.47 -6.35
C PHE A 288 -9.59 -6.20 -5.90
N GLU A 289 -10.89 -6.12 -6.19
CA GLU A 289 -11.77 -5.06 -5.70
C GLU A 289 -13.06 -5.66 -5.15
N ILE A 290 -13.37 -5.39 -3.88
CA ILE A 290 -14.65 -5.80 -3.30
C ILE A 290 -15.57 -4.58 -3.24
N TYR A 291 -16.67 -4.61 -3.98
CA TYR A 291 -17.73 -3.62 -3.91
C TYR A 291 -18.86 -4.13 -3.02
N VAL A 292 -19.24 -3.33 -2.02
CA VAL A 292 -20.32 -3.63 -1.07
C VAL A 292 -21.42 -2.59 -1.25
N CYS A 293 -22.66 -3.03 -1.38
CA CYS A 293 -23.82 -2.17 -1.60
C CYS A 293 -25.05 -2.68 -0.84
N SER A 294 -25.73 -1.77 -0.15
CA SER A 294 -27.07 -1.93 0.40
C SER A 294 -27.83 -0.60 0.27
N PRO A 295 -29.13 -0.56 0.60
CA PRO A 295 -29.86 0.70 0.70
C PRO A 295 -29.21 1.72 1.63
N ARG A 296 -28.49 1.27 2.69
CA ARG A 296 -27.87 2.12 3.73
C ARG A 296 -26.40 2.45 3.48
N VAL A 297 -25.62 1.53 2.90
CA VAL A 297 -24.16 1.68 2.71
C VAL A 297 -23.74 1.36 1.28
N GLU A 298 -22.77 2.12 0.77
CA GLU A 298 -21.99 1.78 -0.42
C GLU A 298 -20.50 1.88 -0.08
N GLY A 299 -19.66 0.98 -0.59
CA GLY A 299 -18.23 1.01 -0.33
C GLY A 299 -17.42 0.13 -1.25
N VAL A 300 -16.11 0.42 -1.33
CA VAL A 300 -15.13 -0.38 -2.08
C VAL A 300 -13.95 -0.74 -1.18
N HIS A 301 -13.32 -1.88 -1.44
CA HIS A 301 -12.03 -2.25 -0.89
C HIS A 301 -11.09 -2.74 -2.00
N LEU A 302 -10.04 -1.98 -2.28
CA LEU A 302 -9.06 -2.19 -3.34
C LEU A 302 -7.83 -2.89 -2.76
N ARG A 303 -7.37 -3.98 -3.39
CA ARG A 303 -6.15 -4.74 -3.00
C ARG A 303 -5.23 -4.93 -4.19
N PHE A 304 -3.94 -4.65 -4.01
CA PHE A 304 -2.90 -4.88 -5.02
C PHE A 304 -2.16 -6.22 -4.84
N GLY A 305 -2.62 -7.07 -3.92
CA GLY A 305 -2.02 -8.36 -3.60
C GLY A 305 -2.94 -9.25 -2.78
N SER A 306 -2.64 -10.55 -2.74
CA SER A 306 -3.30 -11.50 -1.85
C SER A 306 -3.00 -11.22 -0.37
N VAL A 307 -1.77 -10.85 -0.03
CA VAL A 307 -1.43 -10.37 1.32
C VAL A 307 -1.34 -8.86 1.27
N ALA A 308 -2.45 -8.18 1.56
CA ALA A 308 -2.57 -6.73 1.46
C ALA A 308 -3.22 -6.13 2.70
N ARG A 309 -2.88 -4.87 2.96
CA ARG A 309 -3.34 -4.14 4.15
C ARG A 309 -3.69 -2.70 3.82
N GLY A 310 -4.79 -2.22 4.38
CA GLY A 310 -5.30 -0.88 4.10
C GLY A 310 -6.19 -0.29 5.17
N GLY A 311 -6.12 1.03 5.31
CA GLY A 311 -7.07 1.80 6.11
C GLY A 311 -8.46 1.85 5.46
N LEU A 312 -9.52 1.88 6.28
CA LEU A 312 -10.91 2.05 5.83
C LEU A 312 -11.42 3.45 6.12
N ARG A 313 -11.72 4.24 5.10
CA ARG A 313 -12.20 5.62 5.25
C ARG A 313 -13.73 5.70 5.30
N TRP A 314 -14.26 6.47 6.25
CA TRP A 314 -15.63 6.97 6.14
C TRP A 314 -15.61 8.23 5.27
N SER A 315 -16.10 8.12 4.04
CA SER A 315 -16.13 9.20 3.06
C SER A 315 -17.47 9.94 3.07
N ASP A 316 -17.43 11.24 2.81
CA ASP A 316 -18.57 12.10 2.51
C ASP A 316 -18.86 12.20 1.00
N ARG A 317 -18.01 11.62 0.14
CA ARG A 317 -18.07 11.69 -1.32
C ARG A 317 -18.97 10.60 -1.94
N LYS A 318 -20.29 10.76 -1.84
CA LYS A 318 -21.25 9.76 -2.36
C LYS A 318 -21.11 9.44 -3.85
N GLU A 319 -20.72 10.41 -4.67
CA GLU A 319 -20.70 10.25 -6.13
C GLU A 319 -19.37 9.69 -6.67
N ASP A 320 -18.26 9.80 -5.94
CA ASP A 320 -16.93 9.41 -6.45
C ASP A 320 -15.94 8.92 -5.36
N PHE A 321 -16.44 8.33 -4.27
CA PHE A 321 -15.59 7.77 -3.20
C PHE A 321 -14.59 6.74 -3.71
N ARG A 322 -14.88 5.98 -4.79
CA ARG A 322 -13.90 5.05 -5.37
C ARG A 322 -12.66 5.78 -5.89
N THR A 323 -12.82 6.94 -6.52
CA THR A 323 -11.70 7.78 -6.97
C THR A 323 -10.87 8.27 -5.80
N GLU A 324 -11.51 8.64 -4.69
CA GLU A 324 -10.84 8.98 -3.44
C GLU A 324 -10.01 7.79 -2.91
N VAL A 325 -10.63 6.62 -2.78
CA VAL A 325 -9.98 5.40 -2.27
C VAL A 325 -8.83 4.97 -3.19
N LEU A 326 -9.00 5.07 -4.51
CA LEU A 326 -7.95 4.80 -5.50
C LEU A 326 -6.78 5.78 -5.37
N GLY A 327 -7.03 7.06 -5.10
CA GLY A 327 -5.96 8.02 -4.82
C GLY A 327 -5.14 7.66 -3.58
N LEU A 328 -5.81 7.18 -2.53
CA LEU A 328 -5.17 6.80 -1.27
C LEU A 328 -4.36 5.50 -1.37
N VAL A 329 -4.84 4.49 -2.09
CA VAL A 329 -4.13 3.22 -2.22
C VAL A 329 -2.85 3.36 -3.05
N LYS A 330 -2.79 4.30 -4.01
CA LYS A 330 -1.56 4.62 -4.76
C LYS A 330 -0.43 5.03 -3.82
N ALA A 331 -0.71 5.99 -2.93
CA ALA A 331 0.26 6.41 -1.91
C ALA A 331 0.61 5.27 -0.94
N GLN A 332 -0.35 4.40 -0.62
CA GLN A 332 -0.14 3.26 0.28
C GLN A 332 0.78 2.19 -0.32
N ALA A 333 0.76 1.97 -1.64
CA ALA A 333 1.57 0.94 -2.30
C ALA A 333 3.07 1.19 -2.09
N VAL A 334 3.53 2.43 -2.35
CA VAL A 334 4.92 2.87 -2.11
C VAL A 334 5.27 2.82 -0.63
N LYS A 335 4.35 3.23 0.25
CA LYS A 335 4.54 3.18 1.71
C LYS A 335 4.71 1.76 2.25
N ASN A 336 4.05 0.79 1.64
CA ASN A 336 4.11 -0.62 2.04
C ASN A 336 5.33 -1.37 1.49
N ALA A 337 6.24 -0.70 0.76
CA ALA A 337 7.44 -1.32 0.20
C ALA A 337 8.39 -1.89 1.28
N VAL A 338 8.28 -1.42 2.52
CA VAL A 338 9.16 -1.80 3.64
C VAL A 338 8.58 -2.89 4.54
N ILE A 339 7.31 -3.26 4.36
CA ILE A 339 6.57 -4.22 5.19
C ILE A 339 6.13 -5.45 4.40
N VAL A 340 5.57 -6.44 5.09
CA VAL A 340 5.06 -7.69 4.52
C VAL A 340 3.91 -7.44 3.53
N PRO A 341 2.73 -6.93 3.93
CA PRO A 341 1.60 -6.79 3.04
C PRO A 341 1.80 -5.68 2.00
N VAL A 342 1.32 -5.89 0.78
CA VAL A 342 1.24 -4.82 -0.22
C VAL A 342 0.06 -3.86 0.08
N GLY A 343 -0.09 -2.82 -0.74
CA GLY A 343 -1.11 -1.79 -0.55
C GLY A 343 -2.54 -2.29 -0.71
N ALA A 344 -3.40 -1.97 0.26
CA ALA A 344 -4.84 -1.97 0.10
C ALA A 344 -5.45 -0.67 0.64
N LYS A 345 -6.70 -0.40 0.28
CA LYS A 345 -7.49 0.68 0.87
C LYS A 345 -8.96 0.42 0.68
N GLY A 346 -9.76 0.74 1.67
CA GLY A 346 -11.21 0.75 1.50
C GLY A 346 -11.82 2.08 1.90
N GLY A 347 -13.06 2.28 1.49
CA GLY A 347 -13.87 3.39 1.92
C GLY A 347 -15.35 3.09 1.73
N PHE A 348 -16.16 3.67 2.61
CA PHE A 348 -17.61 3.53 2.58
C PHE A 348 -18.30 4.87 2.79
N VAL A 349 -19.53 4.97 2.31
CA VAL A 349 -20.42 6.13 2.45
C VAL A 349 -21.72 5.71 3.11
N VAL A 350 -22.23 6.59 3.99
CA VAL A 350 -23.57 6.44 4.59
C VAL A 350 -24.59 7.10 3.66
N LYS A 351 -25.52 6.31 3.13
CA LYS A 351 -26.49 6.78 2.13
C LYS A 351 -27.67 7.52 2.77
N GLN A 352 -28.14 7.01 3.91
CA GLN A 352 -29.31 7.49 4.64
C GLN A 352 -28.91 8.00 6.05
N PRO A 353 -28.21 9.14 6.16
CA PRO A 353 -27.89 9.71 7.47
C PRO A 353 -29.18 10.10 8.22
N PRO A 354 -29.21 10.04 9.56
CA PRO A 354 -30.37 10.46 10.34
C PRO A 354 -30.73 11.92 10.06
N ALA A 355 -32.03 12.23 10.04
CA ALA A 355 -32.50 13.60 9.89
C ALA A 355 -32.14 14.42 11.13
N PRO A 356 -31.62 15.65 10.98
CA PRO A 356 -31.26 16.50 12.11
C PRO A 356 -32.51 16.91 12.89
N THR A 357 -32.47 16.72 14.20
CA THR A 357 -33.54 17.11 15.14
C THR A 357 -33.36 18.56 15.63
N GLY A 358 -32.20 19.17 15.37
CA GLY A 358 -31.83 20.50 15.85
C GLY A 358 -31.18 20.50 17.24
N ALA A 359 -30.96 19.32 17.81
CA ALA A 359 -30.22 19.12 19.06
C ALA A 359 -28.82 18.58 18.76
N ASP A 360 -27.83 19.48 18.68
CA ASP A 360 -26.46 19.19 18.24
C ASP A 360 -25.80 17.95 18.85
N ALA A 361 -26.05 17.66 20.14
CA ALA A 361 -25.46 16.50 20.81
C ALA A 361 -26.09 15.18 20.33
N THR A 362 -27.43 15.12 20.34
CA THR A 362 -28.19 13.95 19.90
C THR A 362 -28.00 13.68 18.40
N ASP A 363 -27.95 14.72 17.58
CA ASP A 363 -27.74 14.59 16.14
C ASP A 363 -26.35 14.03 15.82
N ARG A 364 -25.31 14.43 16.57
CA ARG A 364 -23.96 13.85 16.43
C ARG A 364 -23.90 12.39 16.86
N GLU A 365 -24.56 12.05 17.97
CA GLU A 365 -24.62 10.68 18.47
C GLU A 365 -25.35 9.75 17.49
N ALA A 366 -26.51 10.19 16.98
CA ALA A 366 -27.26 9.45 15.97
C ALA A 366 -26.46 9.27 14.68
N HIS A 367 -25.77 10.31 14.21
CA HIS A 367 -24.92 10.23 13.03
C HIS A 367 -23.77 9.24 13.19
N LEU A 368 -23.10 9.25 14.36
CA LEU A 368 -22.04 8.31 14.68
C LEU A 368 -22.57 6.86 14.77
N ALA A 369 -23.72 6.67 15.40
CA ALA A 369 -24.36 5.35 15.50
C ALA A 369 -24.71 4.77 14.12
N GLU A 370 -25.25 5.58 13.21
CA GLU A 370 -25.50 5.16 11.82
C GLU A 370 -24.21 4.82 11.08
N GLY A 371 -23.17 5.64 11.26
CA GLY A 371 -21.83 5.38 10.71
C GLY A 371 -21.25 4.04 11.18
N ILE A 372 -21.37 3.74 12.48
CA ILE A 372 -20.94 2.46 13.07
C ILE A 372 -21.76 1.30 12.48
N ALA A 373 -23.08 1.44 12.37
CA ALA A 373 -23.94 0.40 11.79
C ALA A 373 -23.58 0.12 10.32
N CYS A 374 -23.35 1.16 9.52
CA CYS A 374 -22.90 1.03 8.13
C CYS A 374 -21.50 0.43 8.02
N TYR A 375 -20.57 0.81 8.91
CA TYR A 375 -19.23 0.23 8.98
C TYR A 375 -19.28 -1.27 9.27
N ARG A 376 -20.10 -1.71 10.23
CA ARG A 376 -20.31 -3.13 10.53
C ARG A 376 -20.87 -3.88 9.33
N GLN A 377 -21.85 -3.33 8.62
CA GLN A 377 -22.37 -3.92 7.38
C GLN A 377 -21.29 -4.01 6.31
N PHE A 378 -20.46 -2.98 6.17
CA PHE A 378 -19.37 -2.98 5.21
C PHE A 378 -18.37 -4.10 5.50
N ILE A 379 -17.88 -4.22 6.75
CA ILE A 379 -16.97 -5.31 7.16
C ILE A 379 -17.60 -6.69 6.95
N ALA A 380 -18.87 -6.87 7.34
CA ALA A 380 -19.60 -8.12 7.14
C ALA A 380 -19.66 -8.50 5.65
N GLY A 381 -19.91 -7.53 4.76
CA GLY A 381 -19.90 -7.74 3.31
C GLY A 381 -18.53 -8.16 2.76
N LEU A 382 -17.44 -7.59 3.29
CA LEU A 382 -16.09 -8.03 2.93
C LEU A 382 -15.83 -9.47 3.37
N LEU A 383 -16.22 -9.83 4.60
CA LEU A 383 -16.03 -11.18 5.15
C LEU A 383 -16.92 -12.23 4.48
N ASP A 384 -18.11 -11.86 4.03
CA ASP A 384 -19.03 -12.77 3.31
C ASP A 384 -18.43 -13.33 2.02
N VAL A 385 -17.39 -12.71 1.44
CA VAL A 385 -16.71 -13.16 0.20
C VAL A 385 -15.24 -13.53 0.41
N THR A 386 -14.78 -13.60 1.66
CA THR A 386 -13.39 -13.94 2.03
C THR A 386 -13.34 -15.34 2.64
N ASP A 387 -12.34 -16.16 2.27
CA ASP A 387 -12.17 -17.50 2.84
C ASP A 387 -11.63 -17.42 4.27
N ASN A 388 -11.98 -18.38 5.11
CA ASN A 388 -11.48 -18.48 6.48
C ASN A 388 -10.44 -19.61 6.61
N ILE A 389 -9.87 -19.79 7.80
CA ILE A 389 -8.95 -20.88 8.13
C ILE A 389 -9.44 -21.59 9.38
N ASP A 390 -9.52 -22.91 9.33
CA ASP A 390 -9.80 -23.73 10.51
C ASP A 390 -8.61 -23.72 11.46
N SER A 391 -8.82 -23.30 12.70
CA SER A 391 -7.74 -23.15 13.69
C SER A 391 -7.18 -24.47 14.21
N ALA A 392 -7.92 -25.59 14.07
CA ALA A 392 -7.50 -26.91 14.53
C ALA A 392 -6.75 -27.69 13.44
N THR A 393 -7.21 -27.65 12.20
CA THR A 393 -6.60 -28.39 11.07
C THR A 393 -5.64 -27.54 10.24
N GLY A 394 -5.81 -26.22 10.29
CA GLY A 394 -5.07 -25.26 9.49
C GLY A 394 -5.51 -25.17 8.02
N SER A 395 -6.57 -25.88 7.62
CA SER A 395 -7.09 -25.89 6.26
C SER A 395 -7.92 -24.66 5.92
N VAL A 396 -7.91 -24.25 4.66
CA VAL A 396 -8.78 -23.19 4.14
C VAL A 396 -10.24 -23.64 4.18
N VAL A 397 -11.10 -22.79 4.72
CA VAL A 397 -12.56 -22.96 4.78
C VAL A 397 -13.17 -21.92 3.83
N PRO A 398 -13.73 -22.33 2.68
CA PRO A 398 -14.33 -21.40 1.73
C PRO A 398 -15.47 -20.58 2.36
N ALA A 399 -15.68 -19.36 1.84
CA ALA A 399 -16.86 -18.57 2.20
C ALA A 399 -18.15 -19.37 1.96
N ARG A 400 -19.05 -19.37 2.94
CA ARG A 400 -20.26 -20.21 2.94
C ARG A 400 -21.19 -19.85 1.78
N ASP A 401 -21.64 -20.85 1.04
CA ASP A 401 -22.59 -20.70 -0.08
C ASP A 401 -22.10 -19.71 -1.17
N VAL A 402 -20.78 -19.62 -1.37
CA VAL A 402 -20.13 -18.79 -2.40
C VAL A 402 -19.35 -19.66 -3.39
N VAL A 403 -19.64 -19.50 -4.69
CA VAL A 403 -18.85 -20.09 -5.77
C VAL A 403 -17.59 -19.24 -6.00
N ARG A 404 -16.43 -19.89 -6.10
CA ARG A 404 -15.11 -19.24 -6.25
C ARG A 404 -14.62 -19.37 -7.69
N HIS A 405 -14.20 -18.26 -8.30
CA HIS A 405 -13.55 -18.21 -9.62
C HIS A 405 -12.08 -17.76 -9.54
N ASP A 406 -11.52 -17.76 -8.34
CA ASP A 406 -10.15 -17.39 -7.99
C ASP A 406 -9.53 -18.41 -7.01
N ALA A 407 -8.24 -18.22 -6.69
CA ALA A 407 -7.54 -19.03 -5.70
C ALA A 407 -8.05 -18.78 -4.26
N ASP A 408 -7.51 -19.53 -3.29
CA ASP A 408 -7.79 -19.31 -1.87
C ASP A 408 -7.43 -17.87 -1.47
N ASP A 409 -8.37 -17.19 -0.80
CA ASP A 409 -8.21 -15.81 -0.35
C ASP A 409 -8.58 -15.67 1.12
N THR A 410 -7.59 -15.89 1.98
CA THR A 410 -7.79 -15.97 3.44
C THR A 410 -7.30 -14.75 4.20
N TYR A 411 -6.60 -13.83 3.56
CA TYR A 411 -5.93 -12.71 4.23
C TYR A 411 -6.63 -11.38 3.94
N LEU A 412 -7.33 -10.85 4.95
CA LEU A 412 -7.96 -9.54 4.91
C LEU A 412 -7.62 -8.80 6.21
N VAL A 413 -6.71 -7.83 6.14
CA VAL A 413 -6.34 -6.98 7.29
C VAL A 413 -6.72 -5.53 6.99
N VAL A 414 -7.45 -4.94 7.93
CA VAL A 414 -7.91 -3.56 7.87
C VAL A 414 -7.19 -2.69 8.91
N ALA A 415 -7.23 -1.38 8.70
CA ALA A 415 -6.73 -0.40 9.66
C ALA A 415 -7.69 0.79 9.73
N ALA A 416 -7.54 1.59 10.78
CA ALA A 416 -8.26 2.85 10.89
C ALA A 416 -7.76 3.89 9.87
N ASP A 417 -8.66 4.78 9.44
CA ASP A 417 -8.38 5.97 8.64
C ASP A 417 -9.24 7.15 9.12
N LYS A 418 -9.31 8.23 8.34
CA LYS A 418 -10.20 9.36 8.58
C LYS A 418 -11.65 8.87 8.73
N GLY A 419 -12.28 9.30 9.83
CA GLY A 419 -13.65 8.96 10.19
C GLY A 419 -13.82 7.59 10.86
N THR A 420 -12.77 6.79 10.98
CA THR A 420 -12.80 5.44 11.59
C THR A 420 -11.71 5.23 12.64
N ALA A 421 -11.08 6.30 13.12
CA ALA A 421 -9.93 6.27 14.05
C ALA A 421 -10.13 5.36 15.28
N THR A 422 -11.36 5.27 15.80
CA THR A 422 -11.70 4.46 16.99
C THR A 422 -12.40 3.14 16.64
N PHE A 423 -12.47 2.76 15.36
CA PHE A 423 -13.31 1.64 14.89
C PHE A 423 -12.56 0.31 14.78
N SER A 424 -11.26 0.24 15.06
CA SER A 424 -10.49 -1.02 14.99
C SER A 424 -11.09 -2.13 15.87
N ASP A 425 -11.51 -1.79 17.09
CA ASP A 425 -12.15 -2.76 18.00
C ASP A 425 -13.49 -3.27 17.45
N ILE A 426 -14.25 -2.40 16.77
CA ILE A 426 -15.52 -2.76 16.11
C ILE A 426 -15.26 -3.73 14.95
N ALA A 427 -14.22 -3.50 14.16
CA ALA A 427 -13.83 -4.42 13.09
C ALA A 427 -13.40 -5.79 13.63
N ASN A 428 -12.62 -5.82 14.71
CA ASN A 428 -12.22 -7.06 15.38
C ASN A 428 -13.41 -7.80 16.00
N GLU A 429 -14.40 -7.08 16.53
CA GLU A 429 -15.66 -7.68 17.03
C GLU A 429 -16.43 -8.38 15.90
N VAL A 430 -16.60 -7.72 14.75
CA VAL A 430 -17.27 -8.34 13.58
C VAL A 430 -16.46 -9.55 13.07
N ALA A 431 -15.13 -9.46 13.01
CA ALA A 431 -14.29 -10.61 12.64
C ALA A 431 -14.45 -11.80 13.62
N ALA A 432 -14.58 -11.52 14.92
CA ALA A 432 -14.84 -12.53 15.94
C ALA A 432 -16.24 -13.17 15.79
N GLU A 433 -17.28 -12.41 15.43
CA GLU A 433 -18.62 -12.94 15.11
C GLU A 433 -18.58 -13.95 13.95
N TYR A 434 -17.70 -13.73 12.98
CA TYR A 434 -17.46 -14.64 11.85
C TYR A 434 -16.54 -15.82 12.20
N GLY A 435 -15.96 -15.86 13.41
CA GLY A 435 -14.92 -16.82 13.78
C GLY A 435 -13.70 -16.73 12.86
N PHE A 436 -13.39 -15.53 12.34
CA PHE A 436 -12.33 -15.32 11.37
C PHE A 436 -10.95 -15.56 12.02
N TRP A 437 -10.09 -16.33 11.35
CA TRP A 437 -8.85 -16.87 11.93
C TRP A 437 -7.85 -15.81 12.42
N LEU A 438 -7.88 -14.59 11.86
CA LEU A 438 -7.04 -13.49 12.31
C LEU A 438 -7.46 -12.96 13.70
N GLY A 439 -8.69 -13.18 14.15
CA GLY A 439 -9.20 -12.67 15.42
C GLY A 439 -8.96 -11.16 15.56
N ASP A 440 -8.30 -10.75 16.63
CA ASP A 440 -7.93 -9.35 16.91
C ASP A 440 -6.69 -8.84 16.15
N ALA A 441 -6.14 -9.65 15.24
CA ALA A 441 -5.18 -9.22 14.21
C ALA A 441 -5.87 -8.74 12.92
N PHE A 442 -7.20 -8.91 12.80
CA PHE A 442 -7.97 -8.45 11.64
C PHE A 442 -7.87 -6.94 11.45
N ALA A 443 -7.98 -6.18 12.54
CA ALA A 443 -7.78 -4.75 12.59
C ALA A 443 -6.66 -4.38 13.56
N SER A 444 -5.69 -3.62 13.05
CA SER A 444 -4.56 -3.09 13.82
C SER A 444 -4.89 -1.79 14.56
N GLY A 445 -4.15 -1.49 15.64
CA GLY A 445 -4.29 -0.23 16.39
C GLY A 445 -5.57 -0.14 17.25
N GLY A 446 -6.13 -1.28 17.66
CA GLY A 446 -7.21 -1.37 18.64
C GLY A 446 -6.74 -1.22 20.09
N SER A 447 -7.65 -1.42 21.05
CA SER A 447 -7.33 -1.34 22.50
C SER A 447 -6.37 -2.43 22.99
N VAL A 448 -6.25 -3.53 22.25
CA VAL A 448 -5.32 -4.63 22.49
C VAL A 448 -4.27 -4.63 21.39
N GLY A 449 -3.09 -4.07 21.67
CA GLY A 449 -2.02 -3.88 20.68
C GLY A 449 -0.95 -2.90 21.14
N TYR A 450 -0.20 -2.35 20.20
CA TYR A 450 0.77 -1.30 20.46
C TYR A 450 0.13 0.08 20.29
N ASP A 451 0.16 0.90 21.33
CA ASP A 451 -0.34 2.29 21.26
C ASP A 451 0.69 3.16 20.54
N HIS A 452 0.45 3.43 19.25
CA HIS A 452 1.36 4.21 18.42
C HIS A 452 1.56 5.64 18.93
N LYS A 453 0.54 6.22 19.58
CA LYS A 453 0.62 7.57 20.14
C LYS A 453 1.47 7.58 21.39
N ALA A 454 1.26 6.62 22.29
CA ALA A 454 2.08 6.48 23.50
C ALA A 454 3.55 6.13 23.15
N MET A 455 3.77 5.32 22.12
CA MET A 455 5.11 5.01 21.62
C MET A 455 5.77 6.16 20.85
N GLY A 456 4.96 7.09 20.31
CA GLY A 456 5.38 8.14 19.40
C GLY A 456 6.06 7.62 18.13
N ILE A 457 5.76 6.38 17.72
CA ILE A 457 6.61 5.62 16.78
C ILE A 457 6.68 6.26 15.41
N THR A 458 5.58 6.82 14.90
CA THR A 458 5.53 7.54 13.62
C THR A 458 6.40 8.79 13.64
N ALA A 459 6.30 9.59 14.71
CA ALA A 459 7.11 10.80 14.87
C ALA A 459 8.60 10.46 15.02
N ARG A 460 8.93 9.44 15.82
CA ARG A 460 10.29 8.94 16.00
C ARG A 460 10.90 8.46 14.69
N GLY A 461 10.13 7.75 13.86
CA GLY A 461 10.53 7.32 12.52
C GLY A 461 10.90 8.50 11.61
N ALA A 462 10.00 9.48 11.48
CA ALA A 462 10.25 10.67 10.67
C ALA A 462 11.42 11.51 11.22
N TRP A 463 11.65 11.46 12.52
CA TRP A 463 12.79 12.11 13.17
C TRP A 463 14.14 11.47 12.81
N GLU A 464 14.19 10.19 12.44
CA GLU A 464 15.42 9.57 11.91
C GLU A 464 15.83 10.22 10.58
N SER A 465 14.87 10.63 9.75
CA SER A 465 15.12 11.42 8.53
C SER A 465 15.63 12.83 8.87
N VAL A 466 15.02 13.49 9.86
CA VAL A 466 15.49 14.80 10.36
C VAL A 466 16.95 14.71 10.82
N GLN A 467 17.27 13.75 11.68
CA GLN A 467 18.63 13.53 12.17
C GLN A 467 19.61 13.23 11.03
N ARG A 468 19.21 12.43 10.03
CA ARG A 468 20.07 12.19 8.86
C ARG A 468 20.32 13.47 8.07
N HIS A 469 19.29 14.25 7.76
CA HIS A 469 19.45 15.49 6.99
C HIS A 469 20.30 16.54 7.71
N PHE A 470 20.15 16.70 9.03
CA PHE A 470 20.98 17.61 9.82
C PHE A 470 22.44 17.15 9.91
N ARG A 471 22.69 15.85 10.12
CA ARG A 471 24.06 15.30 10.13
C ARG A 471 24.79 15.49 8.80
N GLU A 472 24.09 15.39 7.67
CA GLU A 472 24.65 15.70 6.34
C GLU A 472 24.95 17.20 6.13
N MET A 473 24.49 18.07 7.02
CA MET A 473 24.87 19.49 7.08
C MET A 473 25.91 19.77 8.18
N GLY A 474 26.41 18.73 8.85
CA GLY A 474 27.35 18.87 9.97
C GLY A 474 26.74 19.47 11.24
N ARG A 475 25.43 19.30 11.45
CA ARG A 475 24.73 19.75 12.67
C ARG A 475 24.06 18.58 13.38
N ASP A 476 24.02 18.63 14.71
CA ASP A 476 23.34 17.64 15.54
C ASP A 476 22.12 18.21 16.27
N THR A 477 20.93 17.75 15.90
CA THR A 477 19.65 18.13 16.52
C THR A 477 19.53 17.75 17.99
N GLN A 478 20.41 16.89 18.52
CA GLN A 478 20.38 16.42 19.90
C GLN A 478 21.32 17.22 20.81
N SER A 479 22.15 18.11 20.27
CA SER A 479 23.11 18.90 21.04
C SER A 479 23.20 20.38 20.65
N GLU A 480 22.60 20.79 19.52
CA GLU A 480 22.63 22.16 19.02
C GLU A 480 21.22 22.73 18.82
N ASP A 481 21.01 23.98 19.23
CA ASP A 481 19.75 24.70 19.00
C ASP A 481 19.46 24.96 17.52
N PHE A 482 18.19 24.78 17.12
CA PHE A 482 17.74 24.99 15.74
C PHE A 482 16.29 25.49 15.69
N THR A 483 15.96 26.28 14.66
CA THR A 483 14.63 26.90 14.51
C THR A 483 13.65 26.01 13.76
N VAL A 484 12.39 25.99 14.23
CA VAL A 484 11.34 25.13 13.68
C VAL A 484 10.06 25.91 13.40
N VAL A 485 9.44 25.63 12.25
CA VAL A 485 8.02 25.91 11.99
C VAL A 485 7.23 24.61 11.99
N GLY A 486 6.07 24.62 12.64
CA GLY A 486 5.24 23.43 12.81
C GLY A 486 3.87 23.52 12.13
N ILE A 487 3.44 22.42 11.51
CA ILE A 487 2.06 22.22 11.04
C ILE A 487 1.36 21.23 11.98
N GLY A 488 0.52 21.72 12.89
CA GLY A 488 -0.17 20.94 13.91
C GLY A 488 -0.23 21.61 15.29
N ASP A 489 -0.59 20.83 16.31
CA ASP A 489 -0.65 21.26 17.70
C ASP A 489 -0.22 20.15 18.67
N MET A 490 0.10 20.51 19.92
CA MET A 490 0.63 19.58 20.93
C MET A 490 -0.34 18.47 21.36
N SER A 491 -1.63 18.52 21.04
CA SER A 491 -2.56 17.40 21.30
C SER A 491 -2.48 16.30 20.23
N GLY A 492 -1.95 16.64 19.04
CA GLY A 492 -1.76 15.75 17.92
C GLY A 492 -0.67 14.70 18.19
N ASP A 493 -0.89 13.47 17.72
CA ASP A 493 0.05 12.36 17.89
C ASP A 493 1.42 12.68 17.26
N VAL A 494 1.47 12.87 15.93
CA VAL A 494 2.73 13.08 15.22
C VAL A 494 3.38 14.42 15.58
N PHE A 495 2.58 15.49 15.65
CA PHE A 495 3.07 16.82 15.99
C PHE A 495 3.63 16.88 17.41
N GLY A 496 2.83 16.46 18.39
CA GLY A 496 3.17 16.55 19.81
C GLY A 496 4.39 15.70 20.15
N ASN A 497 4.41 14.43 19.69
CA ASN A 497 5.58 13.57 19.87
C ASN A 497 6.82 14.18 19.20
N GLY A 498 6.71 14.63 17.93
CA GLY A 498 7.85 15.20 17.18
C GLY A 498 8.48 16.42 17.87
N MET A 499 7.66 17.32 18.41
CA MET A 499 8.13 18.52 19.12
C MET A 499 8.71 18.26 20.51
N LEU A 500 8.76 16.99 20.93
CA LEU A 500 9.39 16.51 22.16
C LEU A 500 10.60 15.59 21.92
N LEU A 501 11.01 15.36 20.66
CA LEU A 501 12.17 14.52 20.32
C LEU A 501 13.52 15.26 20.39
N SER A 502 13.52 16.54 20.74
CA SER A 502 14.73 17.31 21.04
C SER A 502 14.43 18.49 21.97
N GLU A 503 15.25 18.64 23.00
CA GLU A 503 15.24 19.79 23.93
C GLU A 503 15.77 21.07 23.27
N HIS A 504 16.42 20.95 22.12
CA HIS A 504 17.06 22.04 21.37
C HIS A 504 16.16 22.72 20.33
N ILE A 505 14.89 22.30 20.26
CA ILE A 505 13.89 22.88 19.35
C ILE A 505 13.52 24.30 19.80
N ARG A 506 13.77 25.26 18.91
CA ARG A 506 13.26 26.64 18.97
C ARG A 506 12.05 26.78 18.03
N LEU A 507 10.85 26.47 18.52
CA LEU A 507 9.61 26.54 17.73
C LEU A 507 9.15 27.99 17.55
N VAL A 508 9.43 28.59 16.40
CA VAL A 508 9.16 30.02 16.15
C VAL A 508 7.73 30.31 15.74
N ALA A 509 7.07 29.34 15.09
CA ALA A 509 5.67 29.42 14.74
C ALA A 509 5.05 28.04 14.55
N ALA A 510 3.76 27.92 14.83
CA ALA A 510 2.97 26.74 14.49
C ALA A 510 1.52 27.11 14.18
N PHE A 511 0.80 26.26 13.47
CA PHE A 511 -0.63 26.46 13.23
C PHE A 511 -1.38 25.13 13.11
N ASP A 512 -2.65 25.13 13.51
CA ASP A 512 -3.58 24.01 13.33
C ASP A 512 -4.89 24.49 12.66
N HIS A 513 -5.96 23.70 12.77
CA HIS A 513 -7.28 24.10 12.26
C HIS A 513 -7.94 25.21 13.09
N ARG A 514 -7.42 25.55 14.28
CA ARG A 514 -8.04 26.47 15.25
C ARG A 514 -7.24 27.76 15.42
N HIS A 515 -5.92 27.67 15.53
CA HIS A 515 -5.04 28.71 16.02
C HIS A 515 -3.76 28.86 15.18
N ILE A 516 -3.15 30.03 15.30
CA ILE A 516 -1.78 30.35 14.89
C ILE A 516 -1.01 30.72 16.16
N PHE A 517 0.11 30.04 16.41
CA PHE A 517 1.06 30.27 17.50
C PHE A 517 2.31 30.94 16.92
N LEU A 518 2.77 32.03 17.54
CA LEU A 518 4.04 32.69 17.21
C LEU A 518 4.86 32.91 18.47
N ASP A 519 6.14 32.57 18.42
CA ASP A 519 7.13 32.84 19.45
C ASP A 519 8.42 33.27 18.76
N PRO A 520 8.65 34.59 18.53
CA PRO A 520 9.74 35.06 17.68
C PRO A 520 11.16 34.63 18.10
N THR A 521 11.43 34.53 19.40
CA THR A 521 12.73 34.16 19.96
C THR A 521 12.54 33.21 21.15
N PRO A 522 12.12 31.95 20.89
CA PRO A 522 11.79 31.01 21.94
C PRO A 522 13.07 30.54 22.65
N ASP A 523 13.00 30.41 23.98
CA ASP A 523 14.02 29.71 24.77
C ASP A 523 13.81 28.19 24.66
N ALA A 524 14.83 27.44 24.21
CA ALA A 524 14.68 26.03 23.89
C ALA A 524 14.25 25.20 25.11
N ALA A 525 14.95 25.35 26.24
CA ALA A 525 14.69 24.59 27.46
C ALA A 525 13.32 24.92 28.07
N THR A 526 12.99 26.21 28.22
CA THR A 526 11.72 26.64 28.83
C THR A 526 10.53 26.27 27.95
N SER A 527 10.64 26.49 26.63
CA SER A 527 9.57 26.14 25.70
C SER A 527 9.40 24.63 25.56
N PHE A 528 10.46 23.82 25.67
CA PHE A 528 10.37 22.36 25.69
C PHE A 528 9.55 21.87 26.88
N ALA A 529 9.85 22.35 28.09
CA ALA A 529 9.10 22.00 29.29
C ALA A 529 7.61 22.36 29.16
N GLU A 530 7.30 23.52 28.58
CA GLU A 530 5.92 23.95 28.35
C GLU A 530 5.20 23.10 27.29
N ARG A 531 5.88 22.77 26.18
CA ARG A 531 5.35 21.80 25.20
C ARG A 531 5.05 20.45 25.85
N GLY A 532 5.94 19.96 26.72
CA GLY A 532 5.74 18.73 27.48
C GLY A 532 4.51 18.79 28.40
N ARG A 533 4.31 19.93 29.09
CA ARG A 533 3.09 20.17 29.88
C ARG A 533 1.83 20.12 29.03
N LEU A 534 1.82 20.80 27.88
CA LEU A 534 0.68 20.83 26.95
C LEU A 534 0.34 19.45 26.38
N PHE A 535 1.35 18.66 26.04
CA PHE A 535 1.19 17.28 25.55
C PHE A 535 0.55 16.37 26.61
N GLY A 536 0.89 16.56 27.88
CA GLY A 536 0.36 15.77 29.00
C GLY A 536 -1.07 16.12 29.44
N LEU A 537 -1.69 17.17 28.89
CA LEU A 537 -3.08 17.52 29.20
C LEU A 537 -4.07 16.57 28.51
N THR A 538 -5.19 16.27 29.18
CA THR A 538 -6.26 15.42 28.60
C THR A 538 -6.87 16.03 27.33
N ARG A 539 -6.95 17.35 27.27
CA ARG A 539 -7.28 18.13 26.07
C ARG A 539 -6.40 19.38 26.08
N SER A 540 -5.79 19.68 24.95
CA SER A 540 -4.97 20.89 24.79
C SER A 540 -5.15 21.52 23.42
N SER A 541 -4.73 22.77 23.35
CA SER A 541 -4.63 23.60 22.17
C SER A 541 -3.52 24.63 22.37
N TRP A 542 -3.16 25.36 21.32
CA TRP A 542 -2.22 26.48 21.46
C TRP A 542 -2.70 27.55 22.45
N ALA A 543 -4.02 27.71 22.65
CA ALA A 543 -4.56 28.68 23.60
C ALA A 543 -4.24 28.34 25.08
N ASP A 544 -3.84 27.10 25.35
CA ASP A 544 -3.45 26.65 26.70
C ASP A 544 -1.98 26.94 27.02
N TYR A 545 -1.19 27.42 26.04
CA TYR A 545 0.22 27.78 26.21
C TYR A 545 0.34 28.99 27.15
N ALA A 546 1.22 28.90 28.15
CA ALA A 546 1.41 29.95 29.15
C ALA A 546 1.91 31.25 28.50
N PRO A 547 1.11 32.34 28.46
CA PRO A 547 1.46 33.55 27.69
C PRO A 547 2.76 34.23 28.16
N GLY A 548 3.10 34.10 29.44
CA GLY A 548 4.34 34.66 30.00
C GLY A 548 5.62 33.93 29.56
N LEU A 549 5.51 32.78 28.91
CA LEU A 549 6.63 32.02 28.35
C LEU A 549 6.85 32.29 26.86
N ILE A 550 5.94 33.02 26.20
CA ILE A 550 6.08 33.43 24.80
C ILE A 550 6.97 34.67 24.75
N SER A 551 7.93 34.71 23.82
CA SER A 551 8.83 35.86 23.70
C SER A 551 8.08 37.16 23.33
N PRO A 552 8.68 38.33 23.59
CA PRO A 552 8.12 39.61 23.16
C PRO A 552 7.75 39.61 21.67
N GLY A 553 6.57 40.15 21.36
CA GLY A 553 6.05 40.21 19.99
C GLY A 553 5.33 38.94 19.51
N GLY A 554 5.35 37.84 20.27
CA GLY A 554 4.62 36.60 20.00
C GLY A 554 3.22 36.55 20.61
N GLY A 555 2.51 35.44 20.38
CA GLY A 555 1.17 35.20 20.90
C GLY A 555 0.44 34.03 20.24
N VAL A 556 -0.84 33.88 20.59
CA VAL A 556 -1.75 32.88 20.01
C VAL A 556 -3.01 33.56 19.52
N TRP A 557 -3.38 33.30 18.27
CA TRP A 557 -4.56 33.89 17.64
C TRP A 557 -5.45 32.81 17.04
N ALA A 558 -6.77 32.95 17.18
CA ALA A 558 -7.73 32.10 16.50
C ALA A 558 -7.71 32.38 14.98
N ARG A 559 -7.85 31.35 14.15
CA ARG A 559 -7.90 31.50 12.67
C ARG A 559 -9.10 32.29 12.17
N SER A 560 -10.12 32.49 13.02
CA SER A 560 -11.33 33.26 12.70
C SER A 560 -11.15 34.78 12.84
N VAL A 561 -10.02 35.26 13.40
CA VAL A 561 -9.78 36.70 13.51
C VAL A 561 -9.60 37.32 12.13
N LYS A 562 -9.99 38.60 11.97
CA LYS A 562 -9.84 39.30 10.69
C LYS A 562 -8.38 39.61 10.34
N SER A 563 -7.55 39.85 11.36
CA SER A 563 -6.15 40.26 11.19
C SER A 563 -5.36 39.99 12.46
N VAL A 564 -4.08 39.65 12.29
CA VAL A 564 -3.10 39.42 13.35
C VAL A 564 -2.04 40.52 13.28
N PRO A 565 -1.80 41.28 14.37
CA PRO A 565 -0.76 42.30 14.40
C PRO A 565 0.63 41.64 14.34
N ILE A 566 1.53 42.22 13.54
CA ILE A 566 2.90 41.73 13.33
C ILE A 566 3.89 42.71 13.96
N SER A 567 4.58 42.24 15.00
CA SER A 567 5.63 42.96 15.70
C SER A 567 6.96 42.98 14.91
N PRO A 568 7.90 43.90 15.21
CA PRO A 568 9.24 43.88 14.64
C PRO A 568 9.97 42.54 14.86
N GLU A 569 9.80 41.92 16.04
CA GLU A 569 10.38 40.63 16.39
C GLU A 569 9.82 39.51 15.49
N THR A 570 8.49 39.46 15.35
CA THR A 570 7.82 38.51 14.46
C THR A 570 8.25 38.71 13.01
N ARG A 571 8.35 39.97 12.53
CA ARG A 571 8.87 40.25 11.18
C ARG A 571 10.26 39.67 10.97
N GLY A 572 11.15 39.85 11.94
CA GLY A 572 12.50 39.29 11.90
C GLY A 572 12.49 37.76 11.83
N SER A 573 11.72 37.11 12.71
CA SER A 573 11.64 35.64 12.78
C SER A 573 11.06 34.99 11.51
N LEU A 574 10.05 35.63 10.89
CA LEU A 574 9.41 35.14 9.66
C LEU A 574 10.06 35.69 8.38
N GLY A 575 11.04 36.59 8.50
CA GLY A 575 11.71 37.23 7.37
C GLY A 575 10.76 38.03 6.47
N LEU A 576 9.90 38.86 7.09
CA LEU A 576 8.94 39.75 6.43
C LEU A 576 9.52 41.13 6.17
N ALA A 577 8.92 41.89 5.23
CA ALA A 577 9.31 43.27 4.95
C ALA A 577 8.96 44.23 6.11
N ASP A 578 9.76 45.28 6.29
CA ASP A 578 9.69 46.20 7.45
C ASP A 578 8.35 46.94 7.60
N ASP A 579 7.62 47.12 6.50
CA ASP A 579 6.32 47.79 6.44
C ASP A 579 5.13 46.89 6.82
N VAL A 580 5.35 45.57 6.95
CA VAL A 580 4.31 44.62 7.34
C VAL A 580 4.00 44.77 8.83
N THR A 581 2.83 45.32 9.15
CA THR A 581 2.38 45.57 10.54
C THR A 581 1.19 44.72 10.97
N ALA A 582 0.48 44.09 10.02
CA ALA A 582 -0.60 43.16 10.28
C ALA A 582 -0.83 42.25 9.05
N LEU A 583 -1.31 41.02 9.26
CA LEU A 583 -1.65 40.07 8.20
C LEU A 583 -2.99 39.39 8.47
N ALA A 584 -3.74 39.00 7.43
CA ALA A 584 -4.85 38.07 7.62
C ALA A 584 -4.32 36.67 7.99
N PRO A 585 -5.08 35.82 8.72
CA PRO A 585 -4.60 34.50 9.13
C PRO A 585 -4.09 33.62 7.98
N ALA A 586 -4.75 33.65 6.83
CA ALA A 586 -4.33 32.86 5.66
C ALA A 586 -2.97 33.32 5.10
N GLU A 587 -2.78 34.64 4.99
CA GLU A 587 -1.52 35.26 4.55
C GLU A 587 -0.39 34.99 5.55
N LEU A 588 -0.71 35.03 6.85
CA LEU A 588 0.23 34.72 7.92
C LEU A 588 0.67 33.24 7.88
N ILE A 589 -0.25 32.29 7.63
CA ILE A 589 0.13 30.88 7.45
C ILE A 589 1.07 30.74 6.24
N GLY A 590 0.77 31.39 5.12
CA GLY A 590 1.66 31.42 3.96
C GLY A 590 3.02 32.07 4.26
N ALA A 591 3.08 33.08 5.13
CA ALA A 591 4.34 33.66 5.62
C ALA A 591 5.12 32.71 6.53
N ILE A 592 4.43 32.00 7.43
CA ILE A 592 5.01 31.00 8.33
C ILE A 592 5.67 29.87 7.52
N LEU A 593 5.00 29.35 6.49
CA LEU A 593 5.57 28.32 5.61
C LEU A 593 6.84 28.80 4.87
N ARG A 594 6.93 30.10 4.58
CA ARG A 594 8.09 30.73 3.91
C ARG A 594 9.13 31.26 4.90
N ALA A 595 9.01 30.99 6.20
CA ALA A 595 9.96 31.50 7.19
C ALA A 595 11.39 30.93 6.96
N PRO A 596 12.45 31.72 7.21
CA PRO A 596 13.83 31.27 7.06
C PRO A 596 14.27 30.45 8.29
N VAL A 597 13.78 29.21 8.39
CA VAL A 597 14.03 28.31 9.53
C VAL A 597 14.89 27.11 9.18
N ASP A 598 15.40 26.40 10.18
CA ASP A 598 16.17 25.19 9.96
C ASP A 598 15.26 24.01 9.56
N LEU A 599 14.08 23.88 10.17
CA LEU A 599 13.14 22.78 9.94
C LEU A 599 11.70 23.26 9.75
N VAL A 600 11.02 22.76 8.73
CA VAL A 600 9.55 22.70 8.70
C VAL A 600 9.13 21.27 9.07
N TRP A 601 8.40 21.15 10.17
CA TRP A 601 7.85 19.89 10.65
C TRP A 601 6.37 19.79 10.29
N ASN A 602 6.02 18.88 9.38
CA ASN A 602 4.64 18.57 9.10
C ASN A 602 4.14 17.43 9.99
N GLY A 603 3.38 17.76 11.04
CA GLY A 603 2.67 16.78 11.88
C GLY A 603 1.16 16.75 11.63
N GLY A 604 0.68 17.43 10.60
CA GLY A 604 -0.74 17.62 10.28
C GLY A 604 -1.17 16.85 9.03
N VAL A 605 -2.37 17.17 8.53
CA VAL A 605 -2.95 16.59 7.30
C VAL A 605 -3.31 17.72 6.34
N GLY A 606 -2.90 17.59 5.08
CA GLY A 606 -3.21 18.53 4.01
C GLY A 606 -1.98 18.91 3.19
N THR A 607 -2.20 19.41 1.98
CA THR A 607 -1.13 19.80 1.06
C THR A 607 -0.92 21.31 1.09
N TYR A 608 0.16 21.72 1.76
CA TYR A 608 0.52 23.11 2.05
C TYR A 608 1.53 23.68 1.05
N VAL A 609 2.23 22.82 0.30
CA VAL A 609 3.23 23.26 -0.68
C VAL A 609 3.05 22.50 -1.97
N LYS A 610 3.12 23.22 -3.10
CA LYS A 610 3.11 22.65 -4.46
C LYS A 610 4.33 23.11 -5.25
N ALA A 611 4.58 22.53 -6.42
CA ALA A 611 5.52 23.12 -7.36
C ALA A 611 4.97 24.42 -7.96
N SER A 612 5.86 25.34 -8.34
CA SER A 612 5.49 26.56 -9.08
C SER A 612 4.76 26.28 -10.41
N THR A 613 4.96 25.09 -10.99
CA THR A 613 4.33 24.63 -12.23
C THR A 613 2.92 24.07 -12.05
N GLU A 614 2.49 23.78 -10.81
CA GLU A 614 1.16 23.27 -10.50
C GLU A 614 0.22 24.43 -10.15
N SER A 615 -1.05 24.34 -10.49
CA SER A 615 -2.10 25.24 -9.99
C SER A 615 -2.70 24.72 -8.68
N HIS A 616 -3.29 25.58 -7.85
CA HIS A 616 -3.98 25.12 -6.65
C HIS A 616 -5.13 24.15 -6.96
N ALA A 617 -5.81 24.34 -8.08
CA ALA A 617 -6.92 23.49 -8.52
C ALA A 617 -6.47 22.06 -8.85
N GLU A 618 -5.28 21.88 -9.42
CA GLU A 618 -4.71 20.56 -9.76
C GLU A 618 -4.33 19.74 -8.52
N VAL A 619 -4.00 20.40 -7.40
CA VAL A 619 -3.61 19.72 -6.15
C VAL A 619 -4.80 18.98 -5.50
N GLY A 620 -6.03 19.49 -5.68
CA GLY A 620 -7.25 18.83 -5.21
C GLY A 620 -7.60 19.01 -3.72
N ASP A 621 -6.76 19.69 -2.94
CA ASP A 621 -7.03 20.01 -1.51
C ASP A 621 -7.55 21.45 -1.34
N LYS A 622 -8.84 21.66 -1.63
CA LYS A 622 -9.48 22.98 -1.62
C LYS A 622 -9.40 23.69 -0.26
N ALA A 623 -9.33 22.94 0.85
CA ALA A 623 -9.31 23.52 2.18
C ALA A 623 -8.04 24.34 2.44
N ASN A 624 -6.94 24.02 1.74
CA ASN A 624 -5.65 24.67 1.90
C ASN A 624 -5.27 25.60 0.74
N ASP A 625 -6.14 25.80 -0.27
CA ASP A 625 -5.86 26.67 -1.42
C ASP A 625 -5.43 28.08 -1.00
N GLY A 626 -6.10 28.67 -0.01
CA GLY A 626 -5.81 30.02 0.46
C GLY A 626 -4.52 30.19 1.27
N VAL A 627 -3.86 29.09 1.67
CA VAL A 627 -2.62 29.10 2.46
C VAL A 627 -1.44 28.44 1.76
N ARG A 628 -1.68 27.74 0.65
CA ARG A 628 -0.67 26.96 -0.07
C ARG A 628 0.37 27.86 -0.71
N VAL A 629 1.64 27.47 -0.60
CA VAL A 629 2.78 28.20 -1.18
C VAL A 629 3.51 27.34 -2.22
N ASP A 630 4.39 27.98 -2.99
CA ASP A 630 5.24 27.30 -3.96
C ASP A 630 6.52 26.80 -3.29
N ALA A 631 7.00 25.64 -3.70
CA ALA A 631 8.17 24.99 -3.12
C ALA A 631 9.45 25.79 -3.35
N CYS A 632 9.54 26.54 -4.46
CA CYS A 632 10.63 27.48 -4.70
C CYS A 632 10.68 28.66 -3.71
N ASP A 633 9.59 28.96 -3.01
CA ASP A 633 9.53 30.04 -2.02
C ASP A 633 9.88 29.56 -0.60
N LEU A 634 10.01 28.25 -0.38
CA LEU A 634 10.41 27.72 0.91
C LEU A 634 11.86 28.10 1.20
N ARG A 635 12.06 28.76 2.35
CA ARG A 635 13.39 29.14 2.86
C ARG A 635 13.91 28.22 3.97
N ALA A 636 13.18 27.15 4.26
CA ALA A 636 13.60 26.14 5.22
C ALA A 636 14.80 25.35 4.70
N ARG A 637 15.70 24.91 5.59
CA ARG A 637 16.82 24.02 5.19
C ARG A 637 16.36 22.58 5.04
N VAL A 638 15.50 22.11 5.96
CA VAL A 638 14.97 20.76 6.01
C VAL A 638 13.45 20.82 6.09
N VAL A 639 12.79 19.92 5.37
CA VAL A 639 11.37 19.63 5.54
C VAL A 639 11.24 18.15 5.86
N ALA A 640 10.50 17.81 6.92
CA ALA A 640 10.21 16.44 7.28
C ALA A 640 8.71 16.22 7.39
N GLU A 641 8.23 15.14 6.77
CA GLU A 641 6.81 14.84 6.67
C GLU A 641 6.42 13.68 7.59
N GLY A 642 6.15 14.00 8.85
CA GLY A 642 5.53 13.04 9.78
C GLY A 642 4.06 12.75 9.42
N GLY A 643 3.33 13.77 8.94
CA GLY A 643 2.01 13.64 8.34
C GLY A 643 2.07 13.22 6.87
N ASN A 644 0.93 12.85 6.28
CA ASN A 644 0.86 12.49 4.85
C ASN A 644 0.59 13.73 3.98
N LEU A 645 1.22 13.78 2.80
CA LEU A 645 0.99 14.70 1.69
C LEU A 645 1.08 16.19 2.05
N GLY A 646 2.05 16.58 2.89
CA GLY A 646 2.34 17.98 3.19
C GLY A 646 2.76 18.78 1.96
N LEU A 647 3.49 18.12 1.06
CA LEU A 647 3.97 18.65 -0.21
C LEU A 647 3.48 17.77 -1.37
N THR A 648 3.20 18.36 -2.52
CA THR A 648 2.97 17.59 -3.75
C THR A 648 4.25 16.84 -4.15
N PRO A 649 4.17 15.70 -4.86
CA PRO A 649 5.35 14.98 -5.34
C PRO A 649 6.33 15.88 -6.13
N VAL A 650 5.81 16.72 -7.03
CA VAL A 650 6.64 17.64 -7.83
C VAL A 650 7.17 18.79 -6.97
N GLY A 651 6.39 19.27 -5.99
CA GLY A 651 6.84 20.28 -5.02
C GLY A 651 8.03 19.82 -4.19
N ARG A 652 8.08 18.55 -3.77
CA ARG A 652 9.25 17.97 -3.08
C ARG A 652 10.50 18.04 -3.96
N ILE A 653 10.36 17.74 -5.24
CA ILE A 653 11.46 17.78 -6.22
C ILE A 653 11.94 19.22 -6.44
N GLU A 654 11.03 20.17 -6.59
CA GLU A 654 11.37 21.60 -6.72
C GLU A 654 12.15 22.10 -5.49
N PHE A 655 11.67 21.81 -4.28
CA PHE A 655 12.38 22.16 -3.05
C PHE A 655 13.77 21.50 -2.95
N ALA A 656 13.86 20.21 -3.29
CA ALA A 656 15.14 19.49 -3.29
C ALA A 656 16.14 20.08 -4.31
N ARG A 657 15.68 20.49 -5.49
CA ARG A 657 16.52 21.15 -6.51
C ARG A 657 16.97 22.55 -6.11
N ALA A 658 16.20 23.24 -5.27
CA ALA A 658 16.60 24.51 -4.68
C ALA A 658 17.63 24.37 -3.54
N GLY A 659 18.05 23.14 -3.20
CA GLY A 659 19.02 22.84 -2.15
C GLY A 659 18.41 22.47 -0.80
N GLY A 660 17.08 22.43 -0.69
CA GLY A 660 16.38 21.92 0.48
C GLY A 660 16.56 20.41 0.67
N ARG A 661 16.50 19.94 1.92
CA ARG A 661 16.56 18.51 2.23
C ARG A 661 15.19 17.98 2.60
N ILE A 662 14.72 17.00 1.84
CA ILE A 662 13.41 16.37 2.00
C ILE A 662 13.43 14.97 1.37
N ASN A 663 12.69 14.02 1.94
CA ASN A 663 12.42 12.72 1.32
C ASN A 663 10.97 12.67 0.80
N THR A 664 10.38 11.48 0.70
CA THR A 664 8.93 11.31 0.59
C THR A 664 8.35 11.06 1.98
N ASP A 665 7.11 11.51 2.21
CA ASP A 665 6.32 11.16 3.40
C ASP A 665 6.25 9.65 3.63
N ALA A 666 6.08 8.86 2.57
CA ALA A 666 6.04 7.41 2.61
C ALA A 666 7.29 6.80 3.26
N LEU A 667 8.46 7.42 3.11
CA LEU A 667 9.69 6.99 3.77
C LEU A 667 9.78 7.55 5.20
N ASP A 668 9.56 8.85 5.37
CA ASP A 668 9.69 9.53 6.67
C ASP A 668 8.75 8.91 7.71
N ASN A 669 7.47 8.73 7.40
CA ASN A 669 6.47 8.26 8.34
C ASN A 669 6.19 6.74 8.26
N SER A 670 7.11 5.97 7.65
CA SER A 670 6.99 4.51 7.47
C SER A 670 6.99 3.71 8.78
N ALA A 671 7.58 4.24 9.87
CA ALA A 671 7.64 3.56 11.17
C ALA A 671 6.26 3.16 11.70
N GLY A 672 5.23 3.98 11.44
CA GLY A 672 3.87 3.67 11.86
C GLY A 672 3.30 2.44 11.16
N VAL A 673 3.60 2.24 9.87
CA VAL A 673 3.09 1.05 9.15
C VAL A 673 3.88 -0.21 9.51
N ASP A 674 5.19 -0.09 9.71
CA ASP A 674 6.09 -1.18 10.14
C ASP A 674 5.76 -1.67 11.56
N CYS A 675 5.60 -0.76 12.53
CA CYS A 675 5.18 -1.12 13.89
C CYS A 675 3.90 -1.96 13.89
N SER A 676 2.94 -1.59 13.06
CA SER A 676 1.70 -2.33 12.97
C SER A 676 1.78 -3.61 12.13
N ASP A 677 2.70 -3.71 11.17
CA ASP A 677 2.99 -4.98 10.49
C ASP A 677 3.52 -6.01 11.50
N ARG A 678 4.48 -5.59 12.34
CA ARG A 678 5.01 -6.40 13.45
C ARG A 678 3.92 -6.75 14.46
N GLU A 679 3.03 -5.82 14.79
CA GLU A 679 1.88 -6.11 15.65
C GLU A 679 1.03 -7.27 15.11
N VAL A 680 0.64 -7.21 13.84
CA VAL A 680 -0.21 -8.24 13.20
C VAL A 680 0.49 -9.59 13.19
N ASN A 681 1.77 -9.64 12.76
CA ASN A 681 2.53 -10.88 12.72
C ASN A 681 2.78 -11.48 14.11
N ILE A 682 3.04 -10.65 15.13
CA ILE A 682 3.13 -11.14 16.52
C ILE A 682 1.77 -11.67 16.99
N LYS A 683 0.66 -10.98 16.70
CA LYS A 683 -0.69 -11.45 17.08
C LYS A 683 -1.03 -12.78 16.41
N ILE A 684 -0.71 -12.96 15.13
CA ILE A 684 -0.89 -14.22 14.39
C ILE A 684 -0.12 -15.35 15.09
N LEU A 685 1.16 -15.14 15.41
CA LEU A 685 1.96 -16.12 16.15
C LEU A 685 1.34 -16.47 17.50
N LEU A 686 1.02 -15.46 18.30
CA LEU A 686 0.49 -15.66 19.66
C LEU A 686 -0.88 -16.32 19.65
N ALA A 687 -1.74 -16.01 18.69
CA ALA A 687 -3.03 -16.69 18.51
C ALA A 687 -2.83 -18.19 18.26
N GLY A 688 -1.86 -18.57 17.41
CA GLY A 688 -1.48 -19.97 17.21
C GLY A 688 -0.93 -20.64 18.48
N MET A 689 -0.15 -19.92 19.29
CA MET A 689 0.39 -20.44 20.56
C MET A 689 -0.70 -20.63 21.61
N VAL A 690 -1.71 -19.76 21.64
CA VAL A 690 -2.89 -19.94 22.51
C VAL A 690 -3.73 -21.13 22.05
N ALA A 691 -4.03 -21.21 20.75
CA ALA A 691 -4.85 -22.29 20.19
C ALA A 691 -4.21 -23.68 20.40
N SER A 692 -2.88 -23.78 20.31
CA SER A 692 -2.14 -25.03 20.54
C SER A 692 -1.83 -25.33 22.01
N GLY A 693 -2.19 -24.43 22.95
CA GLY A 693 -1.97 -24.62 24.39
C GLY A 693 -0.54 -24.32 24.89
N HIS A 694 0.35 -23.77 24.04
CA HIS A 694 1.71 -23.37 24.42
C HIS A 694 1.74 -22.01 25.17
N LEU A 695 0.65 -21.23 25.11
CA LEU A 695 0.48 -19.97 25.81
C LEU A 695 -0.92 -19.91 26.46
N ALA A 696 -1.00 -19.58 27.75
CA ALA A 696 -2.28 -19.34 28.38
C ALA A 696 -2.90 -18.03 27.85
N ALA A 697 -4.20 -18.03 27.52
CA ALA A 697 -4.88 -16.87 26.94
C ALA A 697 -4.72 -15.59 27.79
N GLY A 698 -4.73 -15.71 29.12
CA GLY A 698 -4.54 -14.56 30.03
C GLY A 698 -3.12 -13.99 30.08
N GLU A 699 -2.10 -14.70 29.58
CA GLU A 699 -0.71 -14.22 29.54
C GLU A 699 -0.38 -13.43 28.27
N ARG A 700 -1.18 -13.60 27.21
CA ARG A 700 -0.92 -13.06 25.87
C ARG A 700 -0.67 -11.55 25.85
N ASP A 701 -1.59 -10.79 26.44
CA ASP A 701 -1.53 -9.32 26.36
C ASP A 701 -0.42 -8.74 27.22
N ALA A 702 -0.09 -9.41 28.34
CA ALA A 702 1.06 -9.04 29.17
C ALA A 702 2.39 -9.27 28.42
N LEU A 703 2.50 -10.38 27.69
CA LEU A 703 3.65 -10.65 26.83
C LEU A 703 3.77 -9.61 25.70
N MET A 704 2.68 -9.27 25.01
CA MET A 704 2.66 -8.19 24.02
C MET A 704 3.21 -6.88 24.57
N ARG A 705 2.68 -6.40 25.71
CA ARG A 705 3.14 -5.16 26.35
C ARG A 705 4.61 -5.21 26.77
N SER A 706 5.13 -6.38 27.14
CA SER A 706 6.54 -6.49 27.55
C SER A 706 7.54 -6.25 26.41
N MET A 707 7.10 -6.33 25.15
CA MET A 707 7.97 -6.21 23.96
C MET A 707 7.93 -4.84 23.28
N THR A 708 7.14 -3.88 23.80
CA THR A 708 6.90 -2.57 23.16
C THR A 708 8.19 -1.80 22.83
N ASP A 709 9.13 -1.74 23.75
CA ASP A 709 10.40 -1.03 23.55
C ASP A 709 11.30 -1.73 22.52
N GLU A 710 11.31 -3.06 22.51
CA GLU A 710 12.09 -3.83 21.55
C GLU A 710 11.51 -3.72 20.14
N VAL A 711 10.18 -3.79 19.99
CA VAL A 711 9.51 -3.55 18.70
C VAL A 711 9.83 -2.14 18.20
N SER A 712 9.77 -1.13 19.07
CA SER A 712 10.17 0.24 18.71
C SER A 712 11.61 0.29 18.18
N ARG A 713 12.54 -0.41 18.83
CA ARG A 713 13.96 -0.43 18.43
C ARG A 713 14.15 -1.10 17.07
N LEU A 714 13.44 -2.20 16.80
CA LEU A 714 13.48 -2.91 15.52
C LEU A 714 12.94 -2.06 14.38
N VAL A 715 11.76 -1.45 14.56
CA VAL A 715 11.16 -0.52 13.58
C VAL A 715 12.10 0.64 13.26
N LEU A 716 12.63 1.31 14.29
CA LEU A 716 13.52 2.44 14.06
C LEU A 716 14.87 2.03 13.45
N ALA A 717 15.29 0.77 13.59
CA ALA A 717 16.47 0.27 12.89
C ALA A 717 16.24 0.25 11.38
N ASP A 718 15.05 -0.17 10.94
CA ASP A 718 14.63 -0.18 9.54
C ASP A 718 14.47 1.26 8.99
N ASN A 719 14.05 2.23 9.79
CA ASN A 719 14.05 3.65 9.39
C ASN A 719 15.46 4.22 9.23
N ARG A 720 16.38 3.85 10.13
CA ARG A 720 17.77 4.31 10.08
C ARG A 720 18.53 3.72 8.89
N SER A 721 18.34 2.43 8.58
CA SER A 721 19.00 1.79 7.43
C SER A 721 18.58 2.45 6.11
N GLN A 722 17.28 2.70 5.93
CA GLN A 722 16.74 3.36 4.74
C GLN A 722 17.23 4.81 4.57
N ASN A 723 17.33 5.56 5.67
CA ASN A 723 17.88 6.91 5.60
C ASN A 723 19.38 6.93 5.29
N ARG A 724 20.14 5.94 5.80
CA ARG A 724 21.57 5.78 5.46
C ARG A 724 21.75 5.45 3.98
N ILE A 725 21.03 4.47 3.44
CA ILE A 725 21.20 4.10 2.03
C ILE A 725 20.73 5.18 1.07
N LEU A 726 19.70 5.97 1.43
CA LEU A 726 19.35 7.16 0.67
C LEU A 726 20.46 8.20 0.66
N GLY A 727 21.17 8.39 1.78
CA GLY A 727 22.35 9.24 1.84
C GLY A 727 23.46 8.81 0.89
N VAL A 728 23.81 7.53 0.92
CA VAL A 728 24.76 6.91 -0.02
C VAL A 728 24.28 7.04 -1.47
N SER A 729 22.98 6.90 -1.71
CA SER A 729 22.40 7.03 -3.05
C SER A 729 22.45 8.46 -3.56
N ARG A 730 22.24 9.47 -2.69
CA ARG A 730 22.38 10.89 -3.05
C ARG A 730 23.81 11.24 -3.45
N SER A 731 24.81 10.75 -2.72
CA SER A 731 26.22 11.03 -3.00
C SER A 731 26.71 10.43 -4.32
N THR A 732 26.07 9.36 -4.79
CA THR A 732 26.41 8.67 -6.05
C THR A 732 25.41 8.93 -7.19
N ALA A 733 24.33 9.68 -6.95
CA ALA A 733 23.22 9.83 -7.90
C ALA A 733 23.62 10.37 -9.29
N PRO A 734 24.49 11.38 -9.42
CA PRO A 734 24.92 11.86 -10.74
C PRO A 734 25.64 10.77 -11.55
N ALA A 735 26.57 10.05 -10.92
CA ALA A 735 27.33 8.97 -11.56
C ALA A 735 26.44 7.78 -11.95
N MET A 736 25.34 7.56 -11.22
CA MET A 736 24.41 6.45 -11.44
C MET A 736 23.20 6.81 -12.31
N LEU A 737 23.07 8.06 -12.78
CA LEU A 737 21.88 8.50 -13.53
C LEU A 737 21.59 7.63 -14.75
N GLY A 738 22.62 7.23 -15.49
CA GLY A 738 22.47 6.34 -16.65
C GLY A 738 21.91 4.95 -16.28
N VAL A 739 22.23 4.44 -15.09
CA VAL A 739 21.67 3.18 -14.56
C VAL A 739 20.23 3.40 -14.10
N HIS A 740 19.97 4.47 -13.34
CA HIS A 740 18.62 4.84 -12.91
C HIS A 740 17.66 4.99 -14.10
N ALA A 741 18.10 5.60 -15.20
CA ALA A 741 17.30 5.78 -16.41
C ALA A 741 16.87 4.44 -17.05
N ARG A 742 17.75 3.44 -17.06
CA ARG A 742 17.44 2.10 -17.58
C ARG A 742 16.54 1.33 -16.62
N MET A 743 16.80 1.41 -15.32
CA MET A 743 15.98 0.77 -14.30
C MET A 743 14.55 1.32 -14.27
N ILE A 744 14.36 2.64 -14.41
CA ILE A 744 13.01 3.23 -14.57
C ILE A 744 12.33 2.67 -15.82
N ALA A 745 13.04 2.55 -16.94
CA ALA A 745 12.48 2.01 -18.17
C ALA A 745 12.09 0.52 -18.05
N GLU A 746 12.87 -0.29 -17.33
CA GLU A 746 12.52 -1.68 -17.03
C GLU A 746 11.26 -1.75 -16.15
N LEU A 747 11.20 -0.98 -15.07
CA LEU A 747 10.03 -0.95 -14.19
C LEU A 747 8.76 -0.49 -14.92
N GLU A 748 8.87 0.43 -15.88
CA GLU A 748 7.74 0.82 -16.74
C GLU A 748 7.25 -0.31 -17.64
N ASN A 749 8.18 -1.02 -18.29
CA ASN A 749 7.84 -2.06 -19.25
C ASN A 749 7.31 -3.33 -18.56
N ASP A 750 7.93 -3.71 -17.44
CA ASP A 750 7.77 -5.05 -16.88
C ASP A 750 6.98 -5.05 -15.57
N ARG A 751 6.87 -3.91 -14.88
CA ARG A 751 6.26 -3.80 -13.53
C ARG A 751 5.14 -2.75 -13.43
N GLY A 752 4.71 -2.17 -14.56
CA GLY A 752 3.57 -1.26 -14.60
C GLY A 752 3.80 0.11 -13.93
N LEU A 753 5.06 0.50 -13.73
CA LEU A 753 5.39 1.85 -13.25
C LEU A 753 4.93 2.89 -14.27
N VAL A 754 4.31 3.98 -13.79
CA VAL A 754 3.90 5.11 -14.64
C VAL A 754 4.62 6.37 -14.18
N ARG A 755 5.68 6.79 -14.88
CA ARG A 755 6.53 7.93 -14.50
C ARG A 755 5.75 9.20 -14.12
N ALA A 756 4.73 9.53 -14.90
CA ALA A 756 3.93 10.74 -14.69
C ALA A 756 3.17 10.71 -13.35
N LEU A 757 2.70 9.53 -12.90
CA LEU A 757 2.01 9.38 -11.62
C LEU A 757 2.99 9.40 -10.44
N GLU A 758 4.21 8.93 -10.66
CA GLU A 758 5.27 8.81 -9.64
C GLU A 758 6.19 10.04 -9.57
N ALA A 759 5.91 11.08 -10.37
CA ALA A 759 6.75 12.27 -10.54
C ALA A 759 8.22 11.95 -10.91
N LEU A 760 8.45 10.87 -11.66
CA LEU A 760 9.77 10.49 -12.16
C LEU A 760 10.07 11.15 -13.52
N PRO A 761 11.32 11.55 -13.80
CA PRO A 761 11.66 12.29 -15.01
C PRO A 761 11.52 11.45 -16.28
N ASP A 762 11.01 12.09 -17.34
CA ASP A 762 10.96 11.48 -18.67
C ASP A 762 12.36 11.32 -19.29
N LYS A 763 12.44 10.68 -20.46
CA LYS A 763 13.71 10.46 -21.16
C LYS A 763 14.44 11.76 -21.52
N ARG A 764 13.70 12.83 -21.86
CA ARG A 764 14.29 14.12 -22.26
C ARG A 764 14.93 14.81 -21.06
N GLU A 765 14.24 14.85 -19.95
CA GLU A 765 14.72 15.42 -18.70
C GLU A 765 15.92 14.64 -18.14
N LEU A 766 15.89 13.31 -18.20
CA LEU A 766 17.05 12.48 -17.83
C LEU A 766 18.29 12.79 -18.69
N SER A 767 18.13 12.93 -20.01
CA SER A 767 19.24 13.30 -20.90
C SER A 767 19.79 14.70 -20.60
N ARG A 768 18.90 15.67 -20.33
CA ARG A 768 19.31 17.03 -19.94
C ARG A 768 20.10 17.02 -18.63
N ARG A 769 19.60 16.33 -17.60
CA ARG A 769 20.30 16.22 -16.31
C ARG A 769 21.66 15.57 -16.43
N ALA A 770 21.81 14.55 -17.28
CA ALA A 770 23.09 13.90 -17.53
C ALA A 770 24.12 14.87 -18.15
N GLN A 771 23.69 15.73 -19.08
CA GLN A 771 24.54 16.77 -19.68
C GLN A 771 24.96 17.83 -18.66
N ASP A 772 24.07 18.17 -17.73
CA ASP A 772 24.32 19.15 -16.66
C ASP A 772 25.07 18.56 -15.46
N GLY A 773 25.38 17.26 -15.45
CA GLY A 773 26.05 16.58 -14.33
C GLY A 773 25.18 16.40 -13.08
N HIS A 774 23.85 16.40 -13.23
CA HIS A 774 22.89 16.20 -12.15
C HIS A 774 22.36 14.76 -12.11
N GLY A 775 21.93 14.30 -10.93
CA GLY A 775 21.29 12.99 -10.72
C GLY A 775 19.79 13.08 -10.46
N LEU A 776 19.23 11.99 -9.93
CA LEU A 776 17.91 12.02 -9.28
C LEU A 776 18.02 12.71 -7.92
N THR A 777 16.97 13.44 -7.54
CA THR A 777 16.81 14.08 -6.24
C THR A 777 16.43 13.06 -5.17
N SER A 778 16.52 13.46 -3.89
CA SER A 778 16.16 12.56 -2.77
C SER A 778 14.73 12.00 -2.85
N PRO A 779 13.68 12.80 -3.15
CA PRO A 779 12.33 12.27 -3.32
C PRO A 779 12.22 11.28 -4.49
N GLU A 780 12.87 11.56 -5.63
CA GLU A 780 12.88 10.65 -6.79
C GLU A 780 13.61 9.33 -6.46
N LEU A 781 14.72 9.38 -5.71
CA LEU A 781 15.44 8.19 -5.24
C LEU A 781 14.61 7.38 -4.24
N ALA A 782 13.89 8.04 -3.32
CA ALA A 782 13.02 7.38 -2.36
C ALA A 782 11.85 6.66 -3.06
N THR A 783 11.20 7.32 -4.03
CA THR A 783 10.16 6.69 -4.86
C THR A 783 10.73 5.51 -5.64
N LEU A 784 11.87 5.68 -6.31
CA LEU A 784 12.50 4.61 -7.09
C LEU A 784 12.89 3.42 -6.22
N MET A 785 13.45 3.66 -5.02
CA MET A 785 13.80 2.62 -4.06
C MET A 785 12.58 1.80 -3.65
N ALA A 786 11.43 2.42 -3.41
CA ALA A 786 10.21 1.71 -3.07
C ALA A 786 9.74 0.78 -4.19
N HIS A 787 9.74 1.25 -5.45
CA HIS A 787 9.39 0.41 -6.61
C HIS A 787 10.38 -0.74 -6.81
N VAL A 788 11.68 -0.52 -6.59
CA VAL A 788 12.69 -1.60 -6.62
C VAL A 788 12.42 -2.63 -5.53
N LYS A 789 12.11 -2.21 -4.29
CA LYS A 789 11.77 -3.12 -3.20
C LYS A 789 10.53 -3.96 -3.55
N LEU A 790 9.47 -3.33 -4.08
CA LEU A 790 8.28 -4.04 -4.52
C LEU A 790 8.60 -5.09 -5.60
N ALA A 791 9.36 -4.70 -6.64
CA ALA A 791 9.72 -5.61 -7.73
C ALA A 791 10.55 -6.82 -7.25
N VAL A 792 11.55 -6.59 -6.39
CA VAL A 792 12.37 -7.67 -5.83
C VAL A 792 11.53 -8.58 -4.92
N LYS A 793 10.66 -8.01 -4.08
CA LYS A 793 9.79 -8.77 -3.18
C LYS A 793 8.84 -9.67 -3.97
N ASP A 794 8.20 -9.14 -5.02
CA ASP A 794 7.29 -9.91 -5.88
C ASP A 794 8.00 -11.06 -6.57
N GLU A 795 9.24 -10.85 -7.03
CA GLU A 795 10.05 -11.91 -7.62
C GLU A 795 10.43 -13.00 -6.61
N LEU A 796 10.84 -12.60 -5.40
CA LEU A 796 11.15 -13.55 -4.33
C LEU A 796 9.95 -14.40 -3.92
N LEU A 797 8.77 -13.81 -3.86
CA LEU A 797 7.52 -14.51 -3.51
C LEU A 797 7.07 -15.48 -4.60
N ALA A 798 7.40 -15.21 -5.86
CA ALA A 798 7.15 -16.13 -6.98
C ALA A 798 8.13 -17.32 -6.99
N GLY A 799 9.30 -17.18 -6.37
CA GLY A 799 10.35 -18.20 -6.30
C GLY A 799 10.34 -19.07 -5.04
N ASP A 800 11.37 -19.90 -4.89
CA ASP A 800 11.57 -20.82 -3.76
C ASP A 800 12.52 -20.29 -2.68
N LEU A 801 13.26 -19.20 -2.96
CA LEU A 801 14.29 -18.67 -2.06
C LEU A 801 13.79 -18.42 -0.63
N PRO A 802 12.60 -17.86 -0.38
CA PRO A 802 12.11 -17.67 0.99
C PRO A 802 11.96 -18.95 1.83
N ASP A 803 11.93 -20.13 1.20
CA ASP A 803 11.87 -21.44 1.87
C ASP A 803 13.25 -22.08 2.10
N ASP A 804 14.35 -21.42 1.70
CA ASP A 804 15.71 -21.95 1.88
C ASP A 804 16.07 -22.05 3.38
N PRO A 805 16.44 -23.25 3.90
CA PRO A 805 16.77 -23.44 5.31
C PRO A 805 17.89 -22.53 5.82
N ALA A 806 18.79 -22.08 4.96
CA ALA A 806 19.87 -21.16 5.33
C ALA A 806 19.37 -19.77 5.76
N LEU A 807 18.08 -19.49 5.57
CA LEU A 807 17.43 -18.21 5.86
C LEU A 807 16.50 -18.24 7.09
N HIS A 808 16.37 -19.36 7.80
CA HIS A 808 15.55 -19.45 9.01
C HIS A 808 15.94 -18.39 10.07
N ASP A 809 17.24 -18.07 10.20
CA ASP A 809 17.70 -17.04 11.13
C ASP A 809 17.18 -15.64 10.77
N ARG A 810 16.90 -15.38 9.48
CA ARG A 810 16.29 -14.11 9.05
C ARG A 810 14.86 -14.02 9.54
N LEU A 811 14.04 -15.06 9.33
CA LEU A 811 12.68 -15.13 9.88
C LEU A 811 12.68 -14.89 11.40
N ARG A 812 13.59 -15.56 12.12
CA ARG A 812 13.70 -15.41 13.58
C ARG A 812 14.05 -13.98 13.96
N ALA A 813 14.95 -13.32 13.25
CA ALA A 813 15.34 -11.92 13.49
C ALA A 813 14.21 -10.89 13.29
N TYR A 814 13.12 -11.25 12.60
CA TYR A 814 11.92 -10.42 12.53
C TYR A 814 11.27 -10.21 13.91
N PHE A 815 11.23 -11.26 14.73
CA PHE A 815 10.47 -11.27 15.98
C PHE A 815 11.32 -10.80 17.18
N PRO A 816 10.69 -10.13 18.17
CA PRO A 816 11.35 -9.76 19.42
C PRO A 816 11.97 -10.95 20.16
N ASP A 817 13.06 -10.70 20.89
CA ASP A 817 13.84 -11.69 21.63
C ASP A 817 13.00 -12.60 22.54
N ALA A 818 12.00 -12.03 23.20
CA ALA A 818 11.10 -12.77 24.08
C ALA A 818 10.39 -13.92 23.34
N LEU A 819 9.96 -13.69 22.09
CA LEU A 819 9.31 -14.71 21.25
C LEU A 819 10.33 -15.69 20.70
N ARG A 820 11.52 -15.22 20.29
CA ARG A 820 12.60 -16.09 19.78
C ARG A 820 13.00 -17.15 20.81
N ARG A 821 13.14 -16.74 22.08
CA ARG A 821 13.54 -17.64 23.16
C ARG A 821 12.42 -18.58 23.61
N ARG A 822 11.16 -18.11 23.62
CA ARG A 822 10.01 -18.90 24.13
C ARG A 822 9.39 -19.80 23.07
N PHE A 823 9.38 -19.38 21.81
CA PHE A 823 8.63 -20.02 20.72
C PHE A 823 9.47 -20.22 19.44
N GLY A 824 10.80 -20.22 19.54
CA GLY A 824 11.70 -20.30 18.38
C GLY A 824 11.38 -21.44 17.41
N ASP A 825 11.06 -22.63 17.93
CA ASP A 825 10.71 -23.82 17.13
C ASP A 825 9.35 -23.69 16.41
N HIS A 826 8.50 -22.76 16.84
CA HIS A 826 7.19 -22.50 16.23
C HIS A 826 7.22 -21.37 15.19
N LEU A 827 8.27 -20.55 15.17
CA LEU A 827 8.38 -19.44 14.21
C LEU A 827 8.40 -19.95 12.76
N ASP A 828 9.02 -21.10 12.52
CA ASP A 828 9.12 -21.71 11.19
C ASP A 828 7.74 -22.19 10.66
N SER A 829 6.73 -22.31 11.54
CA SER A 829 5.33 -22.61 11.19
C SER A 829 4.46 -21.39 10.95
N HIS A 830 5.02 -20.17 11.05
CA HIS A 830 4.27 -18.93 10.83
C HIS A 830 3.68 -18.89 9.42
N ARG A 831 2.38 -18.58 9.30
CA ARG A 831 1.67 -18.62 8.00
C ARG A 831 2.24 -17.67 6.96
N LEU A 832 2.73 -16.52 7.41
CA LEU A 832 3.38 -15.51 6.56
C LEU A 832 4.91 -15.64 6.54
N ARG A 833 5.49 -16.83 6.81
CA ARG A 833 6.96 -16.96 6.87
C ARG A 833 7.62 -16.51 5.57
N ARG A 834 7.01 -16.86 4.41
CA ARG A 834 7.57 -16.58 3.09
C ARG A 834 7.59 -15.09 2.83
N GLU A 835 6.51 -14.41 3.17
CA GLU A 835 6.35 -12.97 3.02
C GLU A 835 7.24 -12.18 4.00
N ILE A 836 7.40 -12.65 5.25
CA ILE A 836 8.34 -12.07 6.22
C ILE A 836 9.78 -12.19 5.70
N VAL A 837 10.19 -13.40 5.30
CA VAL A 837 11.55 -13.64 4.79
C VAL A 837 11.81 -12.81 3.53
N ALA A 838 10.89 -12.81 2.56
CA ALA A 838 11.03 -12.02 1.35
C ALA A 838 11.20 -10.52 1.66
N THR A 839 10.36 -9.94 2.51
CA THR A 839 10.47 -8.53 2.92
C THR A 839 11.81 -8.25 3.60
N MET A 840 12.24 -9.11 4.52
CA MET A 840 13.53 -8.90 5.22
C MET A 840 14.73 -8.99 4.27
N LEU A 841 14.74 -9.96 3.35
CA LEU A 841 15.79 -10.09 2.34
C LEU A 841 15.81 -8.88 1.41
N THR A 842 14.65 -8.45 0.92
CA THR A 842 14.52 -7.26 0.08
C THR A 842 15.07 -6.03 0.80
N ASN A 843 14.71 -5.81 2.06
CA ASN A 843 15.24 -4.69 2.83
C ASN A 843 16.76 -4.81 3.02
N ASP A 844 17.29 -5.97 3.42
CA ASP A 844 18.72 -6.24 3.62
C ASP A 844 19.54 -5.96 2.35
N VAL A 845 19.09 -6.51 1.21
CA VAL A 845 19.76 -6.36 -0.09
C VAL A 845 19.79 -4.90 -0.53
N ILE A 846 18.68 -4.18 -0.40
CA ILE A 846 18.60 -2.79 -0.86
C ILE A 846 19.32 -1.87 0.11
N ASP A 847 19.13 -2.03 1.42
CA ASP A 847 19.70 -1.15 2.44
C ASP A 847 21.24 -1.25 2.51
N HIS A 848 21.82 -2.38 2.10
CA HIS A 848 23.27 -2.58 2.09
C HIS A 848 23.88 -2.59 0.68
N GLY A 849 23.27 -3.27 -0.28
CA GLY A 849 23.75 -3.34 -1.67
C GLY A 849 23.46 -2.08 -2.48
N GLY A 850 22.43 -1.33 -2.10
CA GLY A 850 21.96 -0.14 -2.80
C GLY A 850 20.92 -0.43 -3.88
N LEU A 851 20.15 0.60 -4.23
CA LEU A 851 18.97 0.47 -5.10
C LEU A 851 19.26 -0.09 -6.50
N THR A 852 20.49 0.03 -7.00
CA THR A 852 20.87 -0.46 -8.34
C THR A 852 21.48 -1.86 -8.34
N PHE A 853 21.72 -2.46 -7.17
CA PHE A 853 22.51 -3.69 -7.05
C PHE A 853 21.91 -4.86 -7.84
N ALA A 854 20.65 -5.21 -7.57
CA ALA A 854 19.99 -6.34 -8.22
C ALA A 854 19.85 -6.13 -9.73
N PHE A 855 19.42 -4.93 -10.14
CA PHE A 855 19.29 -4.54 -11.55
C PHE A 855 20.62 -4.63 -12.31
N ARG A 856 21.71 -4.07 -11.75
CA ARG A 856 23.02 -4.14 -12.40
C ARG A 856 23.53 -5.57 -12.49
N LEU A 857 23.33 -6.37 -11.44
CA LEU A 857 23.74 -7.76 -11.46
C LEU A 857 23.01 -8.57 -12.53
N ALA A 858 21.71 -8.32 -12.72
CA ALA A 858 20.89 -8.89 -13.79
C ALA A 858 21.22 -8.33 -15.20
N GLU A 859 21.71 -7.09 -15.33
CA GLU A 859 22.22 -6.58 -16.61
C GLU A 859 23.58 -7.21 -16.97
N ASP A 860 24.43 -7.43 -15.96
CA ASP A 860 25.82 -7.88 -16.11
C ASP A 860 25.93 -9.40 -16.24
N SER A 861 24.95 -10.15 -15.73
CA SER A 861 24.88 -11.61 -15.75
C SER A 861 23.49 -12.06 -16.18
N ALA A 862 23.33 -13.27 -16.73
CA ALA A 862 22.01 -13.81 -17.07
C ALA A 862 21.20 -14.25 -15.84
N ALA A 863 21.35 -13.53 -14.72
CA ALA A 863 20.74 -13.79 -13.43
C ALA A 863 19.38 -13.10 -13.32
N ILE A 864 18.47 -13.71 -12.56
CA ILE A 864 17.23 -13.06 -12.14
C ILE A 864 17.42 -12.41 -10.75
N GLY A 865 16.48 -11.58 -10.29
CA GLY A 865 16.57 -10.92 -8.99
C GLY A 865 16.72 -11.89 -7.81
N SER A 866 16.13 -13.09 -7.86
CA SER A 866 16.35 -14.11 -6.82
C SER A 866 17.80 -14.63 -6.78
N ASP A 867 18.47 -14.75 -7.93
CA ASP A 867 19.91 -15.09 -7.99
C ASP A 867 20.76 -13.95 -7.41
N ALA A 868 20.38 -12.70 -7.69
CA ALA A 868 21.04 -11.53 -7.12
C ALA A 868 20.94 -11.49 -5.60
N VAL A 869 19.77 -11.84 -5.04
CA VAL A 869 19.54 -11.95 -3.60
C VAL A 869 20.35 -13.11 -3.00
N ARG A 870 20.39 -14.29 -3.64
CA ARG A 870 21.24 -15.41 -3.22
C ARG A 870 22.71 -14.99 -3.17
N ALA A 871 23.21 -14.38 -4.24
CA ALA A 871 24.59 -13.93 -4.35
C ALA A 871 24.94 -12.86 -3.29
N HIS A 872 24.01 -11.93 -3.02
CA HIS A 872 24.15 -10.96 -1.94
C HIS A 872 24.32 -11.64 -0.58
N VAL A 873 23.41 -12.56 -0.22
CA VAL A 873 23.43 -13.25 1.08
C VAL A 873 24.72 -14.04 1.26
N VAL A 874 25.15 -14.77 0.23
CA VAL A 874 26.39 -15.56 0.27
C VAL A 874 27.61 -14.65 0.39
N ALA A 875 27.73 -13.62 -0.45
CA ALA A 875 28.84 -12.68 -0.40
C ALA A 875 28.92 -11.93 0.93
N ALA A 876 27.80 -11.44 1.46
CA ALA A 876 27.75 -10.74 2.74
C ALA A 876 28.21 -11.63 3.91
N ARG A 877 27.88 -12.93 3.89
CA ARG A 877 28.32 -13.89 4.91
C ARG A 877 29.79 -14.28 4.75
N ILE A 878 30.27 -14.50 3.52
CA ILE A 878 31.67 -14.88 3.25
C ILE A 878 32.64 -13.80 3.74
N PHE A 879 32.33 -12.53 3.52
CA PHE A 879 33.20 -11.40 3.87
C PHE A 879 32.85 -10.73 5.22
N ASP A 880 31.94 -11.31 6.01
CA ASP A 880 31.44 -10.73 7.27
C ASP A 880 31.01 -9.25 7.15
N LEU A 881 30.34 -8.92 6.02
CA LEU A 881 29.97 -7.54 5.70
C LEU A 881 28.93 -6.98 6.66
N ASN A 882 28.02 -7.82 7.17
CA ASN A 882 26.99 -7.40 8.13
C ASN A 882 27.60 -6.78 9.39
N ARG A 883 28.66 -7.40 9.93
CA ARG A 883 29.38 -6.86 11.09
C ARG A 883 30.10 -5.56 10.73
N LEU A 884 30.74 -5.51 9.57
CA LEU A 884 31.44 -4.30 9.12
C LEU A 884 30.48 -3.12 8.91
N TRP A 885 29.30 -3.34 8.34
CA TRP A 885 28.28 -2.30 8.18
C TRP A 885 27.76 -1.79 9.53
N ALA A 886 27.61 -2.67 10.52
CA ALA A 886 27.27 -2.27 11.89
C ALA A 886 28.38 -1.38 12.49
N ASP A 887 29.65 -1.79 12.37
CA ASP A 887 30.79 -1.02 12.87
C ASP A 887 30.90 0.37 12.20
N ILE A 888 30.65 0.46 10.88
CA ILE A 888 30.60 1.75 10.16
C ILE A 888 29.46 2.62 10.70
N ALA A 889 28.28 2.03 10.88
CA ALA A 889 27.08 2.73 11.34
C ALA A 889 27.19 3.26 12.78
N GLU A 890 27.94 2.58 13.65
CA GLU A 890 28.14 2.92 15.06
C GLU A 890 29.40 3.76 15.31
N SER A 891 30.18 4.05 14.27
CA SER A 891 31.46 4.78 14.36
C SER A 891 31.36 6.23 14.84
N GLY A 892 30.19 6.86 14.75
CA GLY A 892 29.99 8.28 15.07
C GLY A 892 30.68 9.27 14.11
N LEU A 893 31.18 8.78 12.97
CA LEU A 893 31.89 9.59 11.97
C LEU A 893 30.95 10.50 11.17
N PRO A 894 31.49 11.56 10.52
CA PRO A 894 30.74 12.37 9.56
C PRO A 894 30.09 11.51 8.46
N THR A 895 28.90 11.92 8.02
CA THR A 895 28.07 11.08 7.12
C THR A 895 28.72 10.84 5.76
N ASP A 896 29.42 11.83 5.21
CA ASP A 896 30.17 11.71 3.95
C ASP A 896 31.29 10.66 4.04
N VAL A 897 31.97 10.59 5.18
CA VAL A 897 32.99 9.56 5.45
C VAL A 897 32.35 8.19 5.57
N THR A 898 31.26 8.05 6.34
CA THR A 898 30.58 6.75 6.47
C THR A 898 30.01 6.26 5.14
N ASP A 899 29.45 7.18 4.33
CA ASP A 899 28.88 6.85 3.04
C ASP A 899 29.98 6.37 2.06
N ALA A 900 31.16 7.00 2.08
CA ALA A 900 32.30 6.57 1.28
C ALA A 900 32.78 5.15 1.66
N LEU A 901 32.86 4.84 2.96
CA LEU A 901 33.21 3.48 3.42
C LEU A 901 32.17 2.45 2.95
N VAL A 902 30.87 2.78 3.03
CA VAL A 902 29.80 1.88 2.53
C VAL A 902 29.95 1.64 1.03
N VAL A 903 30.22 2.67 0.22
CA VAL A 903 30.45 2.52 -1.22
C VAL A 903 31.61 1.56 -1.50
N ASP A 904 32.69 1.60 -0.71
CA ASP A 904 33.80 0.66 -0.88
C ASP A 904 33.42 -0.79 -0.53
N THR A 905 32.60 -1.01 0.50
CA THR A 905 32.07 -2.36 0.79
C THR A 905 31.13 -2.85 -0.32
N GLN A 906 30.31 -1.97 -0.92
CA GLN A 906 29.41 -2.30 -2.02
C GLN A 906 30.17 -2.74 -3.27
N ARG A 907 31.37 -2.20 -3.51
CA ARG A 907 32.24 -2.64 -4.62
C ARG A 907 32.66 -4.10 -4.46
N VAL A 908 32.96 -4.54 -3.24
CA VAL A 908 33.34 -5.94 -2.97
C VAL A 908 32.13 -6.84 -3.08
N LEU A 909 30.99 -6.42 -2.52
CA LEU A 909 29.72 -7.13 -2.66
C LEU A 909 29.35 -7.37 -4.14
N ASP A 910 29.44 -6.34 -4.99
CA ASP A 910 29.18 -6.40 -6.43
C ASP A 910 30.20 -7.28 -7.18
N ARG A 911 31.47 -7.33 -6.75
CA ARG A 911 32.48 -8.23 -7.34
C ARG A 911 32.28 -9.69 -6.92
N ALA A 912 32.13 -9.93 -5.62
CA ALA A 912 31.90 -11.25 -5.04
C ALA A 912 30.63 -11.89 -5.59
N SER A 913 29.53 -11.12 -5.68
CA SER A 913 28.26 -11.63 -6.20
C SER A 913 28.39 -12.09 -7.66
N ARG A 914 29.01 -11.27 -8.54
CA ARG A 914 29.29 -11.69 -9.93
C ARG A 914 30.22 -12.89 -10.01
N TRP A 915 31.27 -12.92 -9.21
CA TRP A 915 32.19 -14.05 -9.17
C TRP A 915 31.48 -15.34 -8.80
N LEU A 916 30.60 -15.31 -7.80
CA LEU A 916 29.80 -16.46 -7.37
C LEU A 916 28.88 -16.94 -8.50
N LEU A 917 28.17 -16.01 -9.16
CA LEU A 917 27.27 -16.35 -10.28
C LEU A 917 28.01 -16.95 -11.48
N ALA A 918 29.25 -16.50 -11.75
CA ALA A 918 30.03 -16.95 -12.88
C ALA A 918 30.80 -18.27 -12.62
N ASN A 919 31.24 -18.52 -11.39
CA ASN A 919 32.18 -19.61 -11.08
C ASN A 919 31.56 -20.75 -10.25
N ARG A 920 30.32 -20.60 -9.77
CA ARG A 920 29.64 -21.61 -8.95
C ARG A 920 28.41 -22.16 -9.66
N PRO A 921 27.99 -23.42 -9.37
CA PRO A 921 26.76 -23.98 -9.90
C PRO A 921 25.53 -23.12 -9.54
N GLN A 922 24.62 -22.95 -10.51
CA GLN A 922 23.38 -22.19 -10.33
C GLN A 922 22.16 -23.13 -10.22
N PRO A 923 21.14 -22.81 -9.38
CA PRO A 923 21.13 -21.71 -8.42
C PRO A 923 22.13 -21.93 -7.27
N LEU A 924 22.64 -20.84 -6.68
CA LEU A 924 23.59 -20.92 -5.55
C LEU A 924 22.95 -21.61 -4.33
N ASP A 925 23.62 -22.65 -3.82
CA ASP A 925 23.35 -23.22 -2.49
C ASP A 925 23.98 -22.33 -1.42
N ILE A 926 23.13 -21.58 -0.70
CA ILE A 926 23.60 -20.58 0.27
C ILE A 926 24.44 -21.24 1.37
N GLY A 927 23.98 -22.38 1.91
CA GLY A 927 24.66 -23.07 3.00
C GLY A 927 26.02 -23.62 2.56
N ALA A 928 26.03 -24.37 1.45
CA ALA A 928 27.24 -25.02 0.96
C ALA A 928 28.33 -24.02 0.57
N GLU A 929 27.97 -22.91 -0.09
CA GLU A 929 28.94 -21.90 -0.51
C GLU A 929 29.49 -21.09 0.68
N VAL A 930 28.66 -20.78 1.69
CA VAL A 930 29.12 -20.13 2.93
C VAL A 930 30.06 -21.05 3.72
N ASP A 931 29.69 -22.33 3.91
CA ASP A 931 30.53 -23.31 4.62
C ASP A 931 31.88 -23.56 3.93
N ARG A 932 31.88 -23.48 2.59
CA ARG A 932 33.09 -23.62 1.79
C ARG A 932 34.05 -22.44 1.97
N PHE A 933 33.56 -21.21 1.84
CA PHE A 933 34.43 -20.03 1.73
C PHE A 933 34.61 -19.27 3.05
N ALA A 934 33.57 -19.06 3.84
CA ALA A 934 33.62 -18.15 5.00
C ALA A 934 34.66 -18.56 6.06
N PRO A 935 34.75 -19.84 6.51
CA PRO A 935 35.73 -20.24 7.52
C PRO A 935 37.18 -20.13 7.02
N ARG A 936 37.40 -20.36 5.72
CA ARG A 936 38.72 -20.28 5.09
C ARG A 936 39.13 -18.83 4.89
N LEU A 937 38.21 -17.97 4.45
CA LEU A 937 38.46 -16.54 4.32
C LEU A 937 38.77 -15.94 5.69
N ALA A 938 37.98 -16.24 6.73
CA ALA A 938 38.26 -15.77 8.10
C ALA A 938 39.64 -16.19 8.62
N ARG A 939 40.11 -17.40 8.29
CA ARG A 939 41.43 -17.91 8.67
C ARG A 939 42.57 -17.19 7.96
N HIS A 940 42.38 -16.72 6.73
CA HIS A 940 43.47 -16.23 5.88
C HIS A 940 43.43 -14.72 5.59
N ALA A 941 42.29 -14.06 5.84
CA ALA A 941 42.07 -12.64 5.58
C ALA A 941 43.11 -11.72 6.23
N HIS A 942 43.55 -12.04 7.45
CA HIS A 942 44.55 -11.27 8.19
C HIS A 942 45.99 -11.44 7.66
N LEU A 943 46.24 -12.48 6.86
CA LEU A 943 47.56 -12.76 6.26
C LEU A 943 47.72 -12.08 4.89
N VAL A 944 46.63 -11.63 4.27
CA VAL A 944 46.67 -10.96 2.95
C VAL A 944 47.69 -9.80 2.89
N PRO A 945 47.79 -8.90 3.89
CA PRO A 945 48.80 -7.85 3.88
C PRO A 945 50.26 -8.37 3.80
N GLU A 946 50.54 -9.58 4.28
CA GLU A 946 51.87 -10.19 4.23
C GLU A 946 52.20 -10.76 2.85
N TRP A 947 51.18 -11.11 2.07
CA TRP A 947 51.30 -11.62 0.70
C TRP A 947 51.32 -10.52 -0.35
N LEU A 948 50.74 -9.35 -0.05
CA LEU A 948 50.84 -8.19 -0.93
C LEU A 948 52.29 -7.73 -1.05
N ARG A 949 52.69 -7.35 -2.26
CA ARG A 949 54.06 -6.93 -2.58
C ARG A 949 54.05 -5.65 -3.42
N GLY A 950 55.15 -4.88 -3.35
CA GLY A 950 55.39 -3.74 -4.22
C GLY A 950 54.28 -2.68 -4.18
N GLN A 951 53.77 -2.31 -5.36
CA GLN A 951 52.79 -1.22 -5.50
C GLN A 951 51.44 -1.55 -4.84
N GLU A 952 51.01 -2.82 -4.81
CA GLU A 952 49.72 -3.22 -4.25
C GLU A 952 49.66 -2.93 -2.74
N LEU A 953 50.73 -3.27 -2.02
CA LEU A 953 50.87 -2.97 -0.60
C LEU A 953 50.96 -1.46 -0.34
N ALA A 954 51.69 -0.72 -1.19
CA ALA A 954 51.79 0.73 -1.09
C ALA A 954 50.42 1.41 -1.29
N ASP A 955 49.63 0.93 -2.26
CA ASP A 955 48.29 1.44 -2.54
C ASP A 955 47.32 1.16 -1.39
N LEU A 956 47.38 -0.03 -0.77
CA LEU A 956 46.60 -0.35 0.43
C LEU A 956 46.93 0.62 1.57
N HIS A 957 48.22 0.79 1.89
CA HIS A 957 48.66 1.72 2.93
C HIS A 957 48.21 3.17 2.64
N ALA A 958 48.27 3.61 1.38
CA ALA A 958 47.82 4.94 0.99
C ALA A 958 46.30 5.14 1.20
N ARG A 959 45.47 4.14 0.82
CA ARG A 959 44.00 4.20 1.05
C ARG A 959 43.65 4.23 2.54
N VAL A 960 44.32 3.39 3.34
CA VAL A 960 44.14 3.34 4.79
C VAL A 960 44.55 4.66 5.43
N ALA A 961 45.73 5.19 5.09
CA ALA A 961 46.22 6.46 5.60
C ALA A 961 45.26 7.61 5.28
N ALA A 962 44.78 7.72 4.03
CA ALA A 962 43.83 8.75 3.64
C ALA A 962 42.51 8.69 4.43
N SER A 963 42.03 7.49 4.79
CA SER A 963 40.82 7.33 5.60
C SER A 963 41.07 7.65 7.08
N VAL A 964 42.25 7.28 7.60
CA VAL A 964 42.66 7.65 8.96
C VAL A 964 42.81 9.16 9.09
N ASP A 965 43.36 9.83 8.08
CA ASP A 965 43.46 11.29 8.03
C ASP A 965 42.06 11.96 8.00
N ALA A 966 41.06 11.27 7.44
CA ALA A 966 39.65 11.68 7.49
C ALA A 966 38.93 11.33 8.81
N GLY A 967 39.66 10.81 9.81
CA GLY A 967 39.14 10.52 11.14
C GLY A 967 38.66 9.08 11.37
N VAL A 968 38.77 8.19 10.37
CA VAL A 968 38.34 6.79 10.52
C VAL A 968 39.31 6.04 11.45
N PRO A 969 38.82 5.27 12.44
CA PRO A 969 39.69 4.42 13.25
C PRO A 969 40.52 3.47 12.39
N HIS A 970 41.82 3.34 12.68
CA HIS A 970 42.75 2.56 11.86
C HIS A 970 42.27 1.13 11.58
N ASP A 971 41.75 0.42 12.59
CA ASP A 971 41.23 -0.94 12.43
C ASP A 971 40.06 -0.99 11.43
N LEU A 972 39.12 -0.05 11.53
CA LEU A 972 37.97 0.03 10.62
C LEU A 972 38.43 0.37 9.20
N ALA A 973 39.33 1.35 9.05
CA ALA A 973 39.89 1.72 7.75
C ALA A 973 40.63 0.53 7.10
N ALA A 974 41.46 -0.18 7.87
CA ALA A 974 42.18 -1.36 7.40
C ALA A 974 41.20 -2.45 6.94
N ARG A 975 40.18 -2.76 7.75
CA ARG A 975 39.18 -3.79 7.40
C ARG A 975 38.42 -3.45 6.12
N VAL A 976 37.95 -2.21 5.94
CA VAL A 976 37.24 -1.78 4.72
C VAL A 976 38.14 -1.85 3.49
N HIS A 977 39.33 -1.25 3.55
CA HIS A 977 40.21 -1.11 2.38
C HIS A 977 40.90 -2.41 1.96
N LEU A 978 40.98 -3.38 2.87
CA LEU A 978 41.54 -4.70 2.62
C LEU A 978 40.54 -5.65 1.92
N LEU A 979 39.23 -5.37 1.95
CA LEU A 979 38.21 -6.24 1.34
C LEU A 979 38.46 -6.52 -0.15
N LEU A 980 38.90 -5.49 -0.90
CA LEU A 980 39.17 -5.62 -2.34
C LEU A 980 40.37 -6.53 -2.61
N ASP A 981 41.34 -6.54 -1.70
CA ASP A 981 42.52 -7.41 -1.80
C ASP A 981 42.16 -8.84 -1.33
N GLN A 982 41.31 -8.97 -0.31
CA GLN A 982 40.74 -10.25 0.15
C GLN A 982 39.84 -10.92 -0.88
N PHE A 983 39.24 -10.18 -1.81
CA PHE A 983 38.43 -10.75 -2.89
C PHE A 983 39.18 -11.85 -3.68
N GLY A 984 40.50 -11.70 -3.86
CA GLY A 984 41.34 -12.72 -4.51
C GLY A 984 41.36 -14.07 -3.78
N LEU A 985 41.00 -14.12 -2.50
CA LEU A 985 40.92 -15.36 -1.74
C LEU A 985 39.86 -16.32 -2.30
N LEU A 986 38.83 -15.84 -3.00
CA LEU A 986 37.86 -16.70 -3.66
C LEU A 986 38.53 -17.58 -4.74
N ASP A 987 39.32 -16.95 -5.61
CA ASP A 987 40.11 -17.65 -6.63
C ASP A 987 41.17 -18.55 -5.98
N ILE A 988 41.90 -18.04 -4.97
CA ILE A 988 42.95 -18.80 -4.29
C ILE A 988 42.40 -20.07 -3.64
N ILE A 989 41.26 -19.98 -2.93
CA ILE A 989 40.62 -21.13 -2.29
C ILE A 989 40.21 -22.17 -3.33
N GLU A 990 39.68 -21.73 -4.47
CA GLU A 990 39.28 -22.65 -5.54
C GLU A 990 40.50 -23.30 -6.22
N VAL A 991 41.57 -22.54 -6.46
CA VAL A 991 42.83 -23.07 -6.99
C VAL A 991 43.45 -24.06 -6.02
N ALA A 992 43.42 -23.78 -4.72
CA ALA A 992 43.88 -24.71 -3.68
C ALA A 992 43.09 -26.03 -3.71
N ASP A 993 41.75 -25.95 -3.80
CA ASP A 993 40.89 -27.13 -3.91
C ASP A 993 41.19 -27.98 -5.16
N VAL A 994 41.40 -27.33 -6.32
CA VAL A 994 41.65 -28.03 -7.59
C VAL A 994 43.08 -28.61 -7.65
N SER A 995 44.07 -27.86 -7.14
CA SER A 995 45.48 -28.28 -7.19
C SER A 995 45.90 -29.20 -6.04
N GLY A 996 45.07 -29.32 -4.99
CA GLY A 996 45.39 -30.07 -3.77
C GLY A 996 46.47 -29.41 -2.92
N ARG A 997 46.69 -28.11 -3.07
CA ARG A 997 47.70 -27.30 -2.34
C ARG A 997 47.07 -26.57 -1.16
N GLU A 998 47.90 -26.14 -0.23
CA GLU A 998 47.46 -25.34 0.91
C GLU A 998 47.21 -23.88 0.50
N VAL A 999 46.19 -23.24 1.08
CA VAL A 999 45.80 -21.86 0.74
C VAL A 999 46.96 -20.85 0.84
N PRO A 1000 47.83 -20.88 1.88
CA PRO A 1000 48.97 -19.96 1.94
C PRO A 1000 49.98 -20.13 0.78
N GLU A 1001 50.23 -21.36 0.33
CA GLU A 1001 51.13 -21.64 -0.80
C GLU A 1001 50.58 -21.05 -2.09
N VAL A 1002 49.28 -21.24 -2.34
CA VAL A 1002 48.59 -20.68 -3.51
C VAL A 1002 48.50 -19.15 -3.43
N ALA A 1003 48.25 -18.60 -2.24
CA ALA A 1003 48.16 -17.15 -2.05
C ALA A 1003 49.49 -16.46 -2.33
N GLU A 1004 50.61 -17.00 -1.81
CA GLU A 1004 51.94 -16.45 -2.06
C GLU A 1004 52.25 -16.42 -3.56
N LEU A 1005 51.92 -17.49 -4.29
CA LEU A 1005 52.05 -17.53 -5.75
C LEU A 1005 51.13 -16.53 -6.46
N TYR A 1006 49.86 -16.47 -6.05
CA TYR A 1006 48.85 -15.63 -6.69
C TYR A 1006 49.21 -14.14 -6.62
N TYR A 1007 49.57 -13.64 -5.44
CA TYR A 1007 49.95 -12.22 -5.28
C TYR A 1007 51.33 -11.92 -5.89
N ALA A 1008 52.29 -12.86 -5.83
CA ALA A 1008 53.56 -12.71 -6.53
C ALA A 1008 53.35 -12.62 -8.06
N LEU A 1009 52.45 -13.42 -8.62
CA LEU A 1009 52.10 -13.39 -10.03
C LEU A 1009 51.33 -12.11 -10.41
N SER A 1010 50.40 -11.66 -9.57
CA SER A 1010 49.68 -10.37 -9.74
C SER A 1010 50.66 -9.21 -9.85
N GLN A 1011 51.62 -9.13 -8.92
CA GLN A 1011 52.67 -8.12 -8.94
C GLN A 1011 53.53 -8.24 -10.20
N HIS A 1012 53.97 -9.46 -10.54
CA HIS A 1012 54.85 -9.72 -11.66
C HIS A 1012 54.24 -9.32 -13.02
N LEU A 1013 52.93 -9.51 -13.18
CA LEU A 1013 52.18 -9.16 -14.39
C LEU A 1013 51.66 -7.72 -14.39
N GLY A 1014 51.81 -6.98 -13.29
CA GLY A 1014 51.23 -5.64 -13.15
C GLY A 1014 49.69 -5.65 -13.17
N ALA A 1015 49.07 -6.72 -12.67
CA ALA A 1015 47.63 -6.92 -12.79
C ALA A 1015 46.83 -5.81 -12.09
N VAL A 1016 47.27 -5.33 -10.92
CA VAL A 1016 46.61 -4.20 -10.23
C VAL A 1016 46.67 -2.91 -11.04
N HIS A 1017 47.77 -2.63 -11.74
CA HIS A 1017 47.85 -1.46 -12.62
C HIS A 1017 46.83 -1.55 -13.76
N LEU A 1018 46.67 -2.73 -14.36
CA LEU A 1018 45.66 -2.99 -15.39
C LEU A 1018 44.24 -2.82 -14.82
N LEU A 1019 43.94 -3.41 -13.65
CA LEU A 1019 42.63 -3.29 -12.99
C LEU A 1019 42.29 -1.84 -12.63
N GLN A 1020 43.27 -1.05 -12.15
CA GLN A 1020 43.11 0.37 -11.90
C GLN A 1020 42.85 1.16 -13.19
N SER A 1021 43.54 0.82 -14.28
CA SER A 1021 43.35 1.45 -15.59
C SER A 1021 41.95 1.17 -16.14
N VAL A 1022 41.46 -0.08 -16.04
CA VAL A 1022 40.06 -0.45 -16.35
C VAL A 1022 39.08 0.36 -15.49
N SER A 1023 39.41 0.61 -14.22
CA SER A 1023 38.55 1.35 -13.29
C SER A 1023 38.46 2.85 -13.62
N ARG A 1024 39.45 3.42 -14.33
CA ARG A 1024 39.49 4.83 -14.76
C ARG A 1024 38.82 5.09 -16.11
N LEU A 1025 38.46 4.05 -16.85
CA LEU A 1025 37.71 4.18 -18.11
C LEU A 1025 36.37 4.89 -17.89
N ALA A 1026 35.82 5.52 -18.93
CA ALA A 1026 34.55 6.24 -18.86
C ALA A 1026 33.38 5.33 -18.43
N TYR A 1027 32.37 5.93 -17.79
CA TYR A 1027 31.12 5.28 -17.34
C TYR A 1027 29.89 5.81 -18.10
N ASP A 1028 30.12 6.35 -19.29
CA ASP A 1028 29.17 7.15 -20.07
C ASP A 1028 28.03 6.32 -20.68
N ASN A 1029 28.21 5.03 -20.91
CA ASN A 1029 27.18 4.16 -21.47
C ASN A 1029 27.23 2.70 -20.99
N ARG A 1030 26.15 1.95 -21.25
CA ARG A 1030 25.98 0.53 -20.87
C ARG A 1030 27.12 -0.34 -21.43
N TRP A 1031 27.49 -0.16 -22.69
CA TRP A 1031 28.50 -0.99 -23.35
C TRP A 1031 29.89 -0.78 -22.77
N ASN A 1032 30.25 0.46 -22.43
CA ASN A 1032 31.50 0.76 -21.74
C ASN A 1032 31.52 0.17 -20.33
N SER A 1033 30.38 0.15 -19.63
CA SER A 1033 30.25 -0.52 -18.33
C SER A 1033 30.48 -2.03 -18.45
N LEU A 1034 29.80 -2.70 -19.39
CA LEU A 1034 29.97 -4.14 -19.65
C LEU A 1034 31.39 -4.49 -20.11
N ALA A 1035 31.99 -3.67 -20.97
CA ALA A 1035 33.37 -3.89 -21.43
C ALA A 1035 34.36 -3.84 -20.27
N ARG A 1036 34.21 -2.87 -19.36
CA ARG A 1036 35.03 -2.79 -18.14
C ARG A 1036 34.90 -4.02 -17.27
N LEU A 1037 33.69 -4.52 -17.11
CA LEU A 1037 33.43 -5.73 -16.34
C LEU A 1037 34.08 -6.95 -16.98
N ALA A 1038 33.84 -7.17 -18.28
CA ALA A 1038 34.44 -8.27 -19.02
C ALA A 1038 35.98 -8.25 -18.95
N MET A 1039 36.59 -7.08 -19.13
CA MET A 1039 38.05 -6.89 -19.00
C MET A 1039 38.55 -7.24 -17.60
N ARG A 1040 37.80 -6.86 -16.56
CA ARG A 1040 38.18 -7.14 -15.17
C ARG A 1040 38.08 -8.63 -14.85
N ASP A 1041 37.00 -9.26 -15.25
CA ASP A 1041 36.75 -10.68 -15.00
C ASP A 1041 37.75 -11.55 -15.80
N GLU A 1042 38.11 -11.13 -17.01
CA GLU A 1042 39.15 -11.79 -17.82
C GLU A 1042 40.56 -11.66 -17.20
N LEU A 1043 40.88 -10.54 -16.52
CA LEU A 1043 42.14 -10.40 -15.78
C LEU A 1043 42.21 -11.34 -14.58
N TYR A 1044 41.17 -11.38 -13.74
CA TYR A 1044 41.11 -12.31 -12.60
C TYR A 1044 41.13 -13.77 -13.08
N GLY A 1045 40.33 -14.10 -14.10
CA GLY A 1045 40.32 -15.44 -14.70
C GLY A 1045 41.68 -15.85 -15.28
N SER A 1046 42.43 -14.91 -15.87
CA SER A 1046 43.78 -15.17 -16.38
C SER A 1046 44.79 -15.43 -15.25
N LEU A 1047 44.73 -14.66 -14.15
CA LEU A 1047 45.56 -14.90 -12.96
C LEU A 1047 45.29 -16.27 -12.36
N ARG A 1048 44.01 -16.62 -12.19
CA ARG A 1048 43.57 -17.92 -11.69
C ARG A 1048 44.06 -19.07 -12.58
N ALA A 1049 43.89 -18.95 -13.90
CA ALA A 1049 44.31 -19.98 -14.85
C ALA A 1049 45.84 -20.17 -14.86
N LEU A 1050 46.61 -19.07 -14.78
CA LEU A 1050 48.07 -19.15 -14.66
C LEU A 1050 48.50 -19.81 -13.35
N CYS A 1051 47.87 -19.48 -12.21
CA CYS A 1051 48.18 -20.15 -10.95
C CYS A 1051 47.97 -21.68 -11.05
N LEU A 1052 46.88 -22.12 -11.68
CA LEU A 1052 46.64 -23.55 -11.94
C LEU A 1052 47.70 -24.18 -12.85
N ASP A 1053 48.09 -23.49 -13.93
CA ASP A 1053 49.14 -23.95 -14.86
C ASP A 1053 50.50 -24.12 -14.15
N LEU A 1054 50.89 -23.13 -13.34
CA LEU A 1054 52.15 -23.16 -12.58
C LEU A 1054 52.15 -24.27 -11.50
N LEU A 1055 51.02 -24.45 -10.80
CA LEU A 1055 50.88 -25.45 -9.74
C LEU A 1055 50.71 -26.88 -10.29
N GLY A 1056 50.09 -27.04 -11.47
CA GLY A 1056 49.78 -28.32 -12.10
C GLY A 1056 51.00 -29.10 -12.60
N ASN A 1057 52.18 -28.47 -12.67
CA ASN A 1057 53.42 -29.15 -13.00
C ASN A 1057 53.92 -30.00 -11.80
N PRO A 1058 54.10 -31.33 -11.92
CA PRO A 1058 54.55 -32.19 -10.81
C PRO A 1058 55.87 -31.78 -10.15
N SER A 1059 56.72 -31.06 -10.87
CA SER A 1059 58.00 -30.53 -10.38
C SER A 1059 57.88 -29.22 -9.58
N SER A 1060 56.67 -28.70 -9.35
CA SER A 1060 56.43 -27.50 -8.53
C SER A 1060 56.44 -27.77 -7.02
N ALA A 1061 56.39 -29.04 -6.59
CA ALA A 1061 56.31 -29.37 -5.16
C ALA A 1061 57.58 -28.96 -4.40
N GLY A 1062 57.45 -27.97 -3.51
CA GLY A 1062 58.54 -27.47 -2.66
C GLY A 1062 59.35 -26.32 -3.26
N GLU A 1063 59.00 -25.84 -4.46
CA GLU A 1063 59.56 -24.60 -5.03
C GLU A 1063 58.88 -23.37 -4.40
N SER A 1064 59.62 -22.27 -4.26
CA SER A 1064 59.07 -20.96 -3.89
C SER A 1064 58.28 -20.32 -5.06
N ALA A 1065 57.38 -19.39 -4.75
CA ALA A 1065 56.62 -18.66 -5.79
C ALA A 1065 57.55 -18.00 -6.83
N ALA A 1066 58.70 -17.46 -6.40
CA ALA A 1066 59.69 -16.84 -7.29
C ALA A 1066 60.33 -17.86 -8.24
N GLU A 1067 60.64 -19.07 -7.77
CA GLU A 1067 61.19 -20.15 -8.61
C GLU A 1067 60.15 -20.64 -9.63
N MET A 1068 58.90 -20.79 -9.20
CA MET A 1068 57.81 -21.18 -10.10
C MET A 1068 57.59 -20.15 -11.22
N ILE A 1069 57.56 -18.85 -10.87
CA ILE A 1069 57.43 -17.74 -11.83
C ILE A 1069 58.64 -17.68 -12.76
N GLY A 1070 59.87 -17.76 -12.23
CA GLY A 1070 61.09 -17.71 -13.04
C GLY A 1070 61.17 -18.84 -14.08
N ARG A 1071 60.84 -20.07 -13.67
CA ARG A 1071 60.76 -21.21 -14.59
C ARG A 1071 59.67 -21.03 -15.66
N TRP A 1072 58.51 -20.48 -15.27
CA TRP A 1072 57.46 -20.16 -16.22
C TRP A 1072 57.90 -19.07 -17.22
N GLU A 1073 58.65 -18.06 -16.77
CA GLU A 1073 59.22 -17.03 -17.64
C GLU A 1073 60.21 -17.62 -18.66
N GLU A 1074 61.10 -18.53 -18.23
CA GLU A 1074 62.04 -19.19 -19.14
C GLU A 1074 61.32 -19.95 -20.26
N ARG A 1075 60.25 -20.69 -19.90
CA ARG A 1075 59.42 -21.44 -20.85
C ARG A 1075 58.62 -20.54 -21.79
N ASN A 1076 58.20 -19.37 -21.34
CA ASN A 1076 57.31 -18.46 -22.06
C ASN A 1076 57.95 -17.15 -22.53
N SER A 1077 59.28 -17.04 -22.47
CA SER A 1077 60.06 -15.82 -22.68
C SER A 1077 59.66 -15.03 -23.94
N THR A 1078 59.42 -15.71 -25.06
CA THR A 1078 59.00 -15.06 -26.32
C THR A 1078 57.59 -14.46 -26.24
N ARG A 1079 56.64 -15.13 -25.57
CA ARG A 1079 55.27 -14.63 -25.38
C ARG A 1079 55.27 -13.42 -24.42
N ILE A 1080 56.03 -13.52 -23.33
CA ILE A 1080 56.14 -12.46 -22.31
C ILE A 1080 56.78 -11.19 -22.88
N LEU A 1081 57.87 -11.31 -23.66
CA LEU A 1081 58.50 -10.15 -24.30
C LEU A 1081 57.55 -9.41 -25.26
N ARG A 1082 56.73 -10.15 -26.03
CA ARG A 1082 55.72 -9.55 -26.92
C ARG A 1082 54.60 -8.87 -26.13
N ALA A 1083 54.11 -9.50 -25.07
CA ALA A 1083 53.09 -8.94 -24.21
C ALA A 1083 53.59 -7.64 -23.55
N ARG A 1084 54.78 -7.65 -22.93
CA ARG A 1084 55.40 -6.47 -22.31
C ARG A 1084 55.57 -5.32 -23.31
N SER A 1085 56.17 -5.57 -24.48
CA SER A 1085 56.34 -4.53 -25.51
C SER A 1085 55.02 -3.92 -25.98
N THR A 1086 53.93 -4.71 -26.02
CA THR A 1086 52.60 -4.20 -26.39
C THR A 1086 52.00 -3.37 -25.27
N LEU A 1087 52.13 -3.82 -24.02
CA LEU A 1087 51.66 -3.09 -22.84
C LEU A 1087 52.39 -1.75 -22.68
N ASP A 1088 53.72 -1.74 -22.83
CA ASP A 1088 54.53 -0.51 -22.77
C ASP A 1088 54.07 0.50 -23.82
N ALA A 1089 53.86 0.06 -25.07
CA ALA A 1089 53.37 0.93 -26.14
C ALA A 1089 51.95 1.49 -25.91
N ILE A 1090 51.10 0.75 -25.19
CA ILE A 1090 49.76 1.21 -24.79
C ILE A 1090 49.88 2.30 -23.71
N PHE A 1091 50.73 2.09 -22.70
CA PHE A 1091 50.85 3.00 -21.55
C PHE A 1091 51.76 4.21 -21.79
N GLU A 1092 52.63 4.19 -22.81
CA GLU A 1092 53.38 5.36 -23.27
C GLU A 1092 52.48 6.42 -23.97
N ASN A 1093 51.32 6.02 -24.49
CA ASN A 1093 50.34 6.93 -25.07
C ASN A 1093 49.38 7.43 -23.98
N SER A 1094 49.38 8.75 -23.72
CA SER A 1094 48.67 9.40 -22.60
C SER A 1094 47.14 9.22 -22.54
N ALA A 1095 46.49 8.62 -23.54
CA ALA A 1095 45.04 8.39 -23.57
C ALA A 1095 44.74 6.91 -23.82
N VAL A 1096 44.50 6.17 -22.73
CA VAL A 1096 44.14 4.75 -22.76
C VAL A 1096 42.60 4.63 -22.79
N ASP A 1097 42.05 4.17 -23.90
CA ASP A 1097 40.61 3.98 -24.09
C ASP A 1097 40.18 2.50 -23.90
N VAL A 1098 38.88 2.22 -24.07
CA VAL A 1098 38.31 0.86 -23.93
C VAL A 1098 38.95 -0.13 -24.91
N ALA A 1099 39.28 0.31 -26.12
CA ALA A 1099 39.88 -0.55 -27.15
C ALA A 1099 41.32 -0.91 -26.79
N ALA A 1100 42.13 0.08 -26.39
CA ALA A 1100 43.49 -0.13 -25.92
C ALA A 1100 43.53 -1.08 -24.70
N MET A 1101 42.63 -0.88 -23.73
CA MET A 1101 42.55 -1.77 -22.57
C MET A 1101 42.11 -3.19 -22.93
N SER A 1102 41.20 -3.35 -23.88
CA SER A 1102 40.77 -4.68 -24.33
C SER A 1102 41.95 -5.46 -24.95
N VAL A 1103 42.82 -4.76 -25.69
CA VAL A 1103 44.06 -5.36 -26.22
C VAL A 1103 45.02 -5.71 -25.07
N ALA A 1104 45.20 -4.84 -24.09
CA ALA A 1104 46.07 -5.08 -22.93
C ALA A 1104 45.65 -6.33 -22.15
N VAL A 1105 44.36 -6.47 -21.83
CA VAL A 1105 43.82 -7.65 -21.13
C VAL A 1105 44.02 -8.92 -21.95
N ARG A 1106 43.78 -8.84 -23.26
CA ARG A 1106 43.99 -9.98 -24.17
C ARG A 1106 45.45 -10.43 -24.22
N GLN A 1107 46.41 -9.53 -24.08
CA GLN A 1107 47.83 -9.91 -23.99
C GLN A 1107 48.10 -10.76 -22.75
N ILE A 1108 47.54 -10.39 -21.59
CA ILE A 1108 47.67 -11.19 -20.36
C ILE A 1108 47.03 -12.57 -20.52
N ARG A 1109 45.81 -12.64 -21.06
CA ARG A 1109 45.17 -13.93 -21.35
C ARG A 1109 45.98 -14.81 -22.29
N SER A 1110 46.66 -14.19 -23.27
CA SER A 1110 47.52 -14.91 -24.21
C SER A 1110 48.76 -15.52 -23.57
N LEU A 1111 49.03 -15.29 -22.28
CA LEU A 1111 50.10 -15.92 -21.52
C LEU A 1111 49.68 -17.26 -20.89
N VAL A 1112 48.38 -17.52 -20.76
CA VAL A 1112 47.85 -18.81 -20.27
C VAL A 1112 48.28 -19.93 -21.23
N GLY A 1113 48.84 -21.01 -20.69
CA GLY A 1113 49.21 -22.19 -21.45
C GLY A 1113 48.01 -22.81 -22.17
N SER A 1114 48.19 -23.23 -23.42
CA SER A 1114 47.25 -24.18 -24.03
C SER A 1114 47.52 -25.53 -23.36
N VAL A 1115 46.63 -25.91 -22.44
CA VAL A 1115 46.64 -27.22 -21.75
C VAL A 1115 46.72 -28.37 -22.75
#